data_AF-A0A949M835-F1
#
_entry.id   AF-A0A949M835-F1
#
_cell.length_a   1.000
_cell.length_b   1.000
_cell.length_c   1.000
_cell.angle_alpha   90.00
_cell.angle_beta   90.00
_cell.angle_gamma   90.00
#
_symmetry.space_group_name_H-M   'P 1'
#
loop_
_entity.id
_entity.type
_entity.pdbx_description
1 polymer ?
#
loop_
_entity_poly.entity_id
_entity_poly.type
_entity_poly.pdbx_seq_one_letter_code
_entity_poly.pdbx_strand_id
1 'polypeptide(L)'
;MTNPPTKSRRATAESMATKQRDVSVSEFFAKNRHLLGFDNPRKALLTTVKEAVDNSLDACEEAGILPEVWVKIDQPQPGRFRVAVQDNGPGIVKKQIPLIFGKLLYGSKFHRLRQSRGQQGIGISAAGMNGMLTTGRPMQILSKTSRRSPVHYFQLQVDTKKNQPEIINGKGEGVDIPSGEKGHSYMRDHGIDWENKYPGTEDASGTEIESGTRVTIELTAVYKRGRGSVDEYLEQTAIANPHVTIHWHSPDSEQRTITRTTTELPREAKEIKPHPYGVELGRLITMLGAEKGTTVTSFLTSSFSCVTPAVARKVCEVAKISTRSTAIKVGQTEAERLYTALQETKIRPPSTDCIVPIGRDLLYKGLKAIVPGEFHDAVTRPPSVQRGSPFQIEVALAYGGNVAAQKVTRDELVDLIGQSDAKTLRKFLIDTFAGIGADSAEKIIRETKLPTRCSPQKLNKAQLDTLHTVLREINISEGQSMQIYRFANRVPLQFQQGACAITQAVLNTNWRPYGLSQSRGALPMGPVTLIVHVASVWVPFTSESKEAIANTPEIEKELRLGIQYIGRSLSTFLRKRQAIAAQGNRRNIFLRYLKEVASAVASIQKSQPDPIYADLLHVARNKTSVADMKLDEFGKAIVEQEQQEQE
;
A
#
# COMPACT_ATOMS: atom_id res chain seq x y z
N MET A 1 -45.54 -56.26 18.96
CA MET A 1 -45.27 -55.18 19.93
C MET A 1 -43.88 -54.62 19.67
N THR A 2 -43.80 -53.47 19.03
CA THR A 2 -42.54 -52.75 18.78
C THR A 2 -42.19 -51.93 20.02
N ASN A 3 -41.00 -52.14 20.59
CA ASN A 3 -40.53 -51.36 21.73
C ASN A 3 -40.51 -49.86 21.37
N PRO A 4 -41.01 -48.97 22.25
CA PRO A 4 -40.92 -47.55 22.01
C PRO A 4 -39.44 -47.12 22.00
N PRO A 5 -39.05 -46.16 21.14
CA PRO A 5 -37.67 -45.70 21.08
C PRO A 5 -37.27 -45.11 22.44
N THR A 6 -36.17 -45.64 22.99
CA THR A 6 -35.56 -45.13 24.23
C THR A 6 -35.21 -43.66 24.04
N LYS A 7 -35.92 -42.76 24.74
CA LYS A 7 -35.62 -41.33 24.73
C LYS A 7 -34.18 -41.15 25.23
N SER A 8 -33.26 -40.76 24.33
CA SER A 8 -31.86 -40.52 24.71
C SER A 8 -31.84 -39.51 25.85
N ARG A 9 -31.19 -39.86 26.97
CA ARG A 9 -31.08 -39.02 28.15
C ARG A 9 -30.45 -37.68 27.73
N ARG A 10 -31.18 -36.57 27.89
CA ARG A 10 -30.69 -35.23 27.53
C ARG A 10 -29.45 -34.90 28.37
N ALA A 11 -28.50 -34.18 27.78
CA ALA A 11 -27.26 -33.81 28.47
C ALA A 11 -27.56 -32.95 29.71
N THR A 12 -26.82 -33.17 30.80
CA THR A 12 -26.88 -32.37 32.02
C THR A 12 -25.84 -31.25 31.96
N ALA A 13 -25.95 -30.25 32.84
CA ALA A 13 -24.98 -29.16 32.89
C ALA A 13 -23.55 -29.67 33.12
N GLU A 14 -23.37 -30.70 33.96
CA GLU A 14 -22.10 -31.35 34.27
C GLU A 14 -21.56 -32.13 33.07
N SER A 15 -22.42 -32.82 32.32
CA SER A 15 -22.00 -33.53 31.10
C SER A 15 -21.77 -32.61 29.90
N MET A 16 -22.27 -31.37 29.94
CA MET A 16 -21.91 -30.30 29.01
C MET A 16 -20.61 -29.61 29.44
N ALA A 17 -20.38 -29.39 30.74
CA ALA A 17 -19.17 -28.77 31.27
C ALA A 17 -17.91 -29.60 30.98
N THR A 18 -17.98 -30.94 31.12
CA THR A 18 -16.88 -31.85 30.76
C THR A 18 -16.48 -31.83 29.27
N LYS A 19 -17.33 -31.27 28.40
CA LYS A 19 -17.05 -31.09 26.97
C LYS A 19 -16.42 -29.74 26.65
N GLN A 20 -16.37 -28.80 27.59
CA GLN A 20 -15.70 -27.51 27.41
C GLN A 20 -14.19 -27.74 27.30
N ARG A 21 -13.56 -27.09 26.32
CA ARG A 21 -12.13 -27.19 26.07
C ARG A 21 -11.57 -25.81 25.76
N ASP A 22 -10.42 -25.51 26.33
CA ASP A 22 -9.65 -24.33 25.95
C ASP A 22 -9.02 -24.53 24.58
N VAL A 23 -8.96 -23.44 23.82
CA VAL A 23 -8.40 -23.39 22.47
C VAL A 23 -7.24 -22.42 22.48
N SER A 24 -6.08 -22.85 22.00
CA SER A 24 -4.92 -21.98 21.90
C SER A 24 -5.15 -20.88 20.85
N VAL A 25 -4.41 -19.78 20.94
CA VAL A 25 -4.46 -18.71 19.92
C VAL A 25 -4.10 -19.26 18.53
N SER A 26 -3.11 -20.15 18.46
CA SER A 26 -2.69 -20.79 17.22
C SER A 26 -3.75 -21.71 16.64
N GLU A 27 -4.47 -22.46 17.49
CA GLU A 27 -5.58 -23.31 17.05
C GLU A 27 -6.78 -22.48 16.58
N PHE A 28 -7.06 -21.36 17.26
CA PHE A 28 -8.10 -20.41 16.86
C PHE A 28 -7.82 -19.87 15.45
N PHE A 29 -6.59 -19.41 15.18
CA PHE A 29 -6.23 -18.88 13.87
C PHE A 29 -6.10 -19.94 12.79
N ALA A 30 -5.64 -21.15 13.14
CA ALA A 30 -5.62 -22.28 12.22
C ALA A 30 -7.04 -22.64 11.73
N LYS A 31 -8.04 -22.56 12.62
CA LYS A 31 -9.46 -22.76 12.26
C LYS A 31 -10.07 -21.54 11.55
N ASN A 32 -9.62 -20.33 11.88
CA ASN A 32 -10.16 -19.06 11.38
C ASN A 32 -9.18 -18.32 10.46
N ARG A 33 -8.61 -19.03 9.48
CA ARG A 33 -7.63 -18.48 8.51
C ARG A 33 -8.10 -17.23 7.78
N HIS A 34 -9.40 -17.06 7.61
CA HIS A 34 -9.98 -15.89 6.94
C HIS A 34 -9.72 -14.58 7.70
N LEU A 35 -9.61 -14.63 9.04
CA LEU A 35 -9.27 -13.46 9.87
C LEU A 35 -7.85 -12.95 9.60
N LEU A 36 -6.98 -13.85 9.16
CA LEU A 36 -5.57 -13.57 8.81
C LEU A 36 -5.37 -13.24 7.32
N GLY A 37 -6.45 -13.23 6.52
CA GLY A 37 -6.35 -12.99 5.08
C GLY A 37 -5.82 -14.17 4.26
N PHE A 38 -5.93 -15.40 4.78
CA PHE A 38 -5.59 -16.64 4.08
C PHE A 38 -6.84 -17.44 3.63
N ASP A 39 -7.94 -16.74 3.37
CA ASP A 39 -9.21 -17.27 2.87
C ASP A 39 -9.15 -17.67 1.40
N ASN A 40 -8.46 -16.89 0.57
CA ASN A 40 -8.35 -17.10 -0.87
C ASN A 40 -6.90 -17.45 -1.27
N PRO A 41 -6.65 -18.51 -2.07
CA PRO A 41 -5.30 -18.87 -2.55
C PRO A 41 -4.53 -17.73 -3.22
N ARG A 42 -5.21 -16.83 -3.95
CA ARG A 42 -4.58 -15.65 -4.55
C ARG A 42 -4.14 -14.66 -3.48
N LYS A 43 -5.02 -14.39 -2.53
CA LYS A 43 -4.76 -13.48 -1.40
C LYS A 43 -3.66 -14.04 -0.50
N ALA A 44 -3.66 -15.35 -0.25
CA ALA A 44 -2.67 -16.04 0.56
C ALA A 44 -1.23 -15.82 0.06
N LEU A 45 -1.01 -15.84 -1.25
CA LEU A 45 0.29 -15.54 -1.85
C LEU A 45 0.71 -14.10 -1.54
N LEU A 46 -0.18 -13.15 -1.84
CA LEU A 46 0.09 -11.74 -1.59
C LEU A 46 0.35 -11.47 -0.11
N THR A 47 -0.51 -11.96 0.80
CA THR A 47 -0.38 -11.77 2.24
C THR A 47 0.98 -12.29 2.73
N THR A 48 1.44 -13.44 2.22
CA THR A 48 2.75 -14.00 2.57
C THR A 48 3.89 -13.06 2.15
N VAL A 49 3.87 -12.56 0.91
CA VAL A 49 4.87 -11.61 0.42
C VAL A 49 4.81 -10.31 1.21
N LYS A 50 3.61 -9.78 1.43
CA LYS A 50 3.37 -8.53 2.15
C LYS A 50 3.94 -8.57 3.56
N GLU A 51 3.60 -9.60 4.34
CA GLU A 51 4.09 -9.71 5.72
C GLU A 51 5.61 -9.91 5.80
N ALA A 52 6.22 -10.54 4.80
CA ALA A 52 7.67 -10.69 4.75
C ALA A 52 8.36 -9.37 4.37
N VAL A 53 7.91 -8.70 3.30
CA VAL A 53 8.47 -7.42 2.83
C VAL A 53 8.30 -6.32 3.87
N ASP A 54 7.12 -6.18 4.48
CA ASP A 54 6.86 -5.15 5.48
C ASP A 54 7.78 -5.31 6.72
N ASN A 55 8.05 -6.56 7.14
CA ASN A 55 8.98 -6.82 8.24
C ASN A 55 10.44 -6.55 7.87
N SER A 56 10.85 -6.88 6.64
CA SER A 56 12.17 -6.55 6.10
C SER A 56 12.40 -5.03 6.06
N LEU A 57 11.41 -4.26 5.60
CA LEU A 57 11.47 -2.80 5.59
C LEU A 57 11.58 -2.21 7.00
N ASP A 58 10.74 -2.66 7.93
CA ASP A 58 10.79 -2.21 9.33
C ASP A 58 12.16 -2.51 9.96
N ALA A 59 12.74 -3.71 9.72
CA ALA A 59 14.03 -4.09 10.27
C ALA A 59 15.20 -3.25 9.72
N CYS A 60 15.18 -2.94 8.42
CA CYS A 60 16.20 -2.09 7.80
C CYS A 60 16.10 -0.65 8.32
N GLU A 61 14.90 -0.08 8.38
CA GLU A 61 14.67 1.29 8.86
C GLU A 61 15.05 1.45 10.34
N GLU A 62 14.69 0.50 11.21
CA GLU A 62 15.08 0.53 12.62
C GLU A 62 16.59 0.43 12.83
N ALA A 63 17.31 -0.24 11.92
CA ALA A 63 18.77 -0.35 11.95
C ALA A 63 19.50 0.83 11.27
N GLY A 64 18.76 1.76 10.65
CA GLY A 64 19.37 2.84 9.86
C GLY A 64 20.04 2.34 8.56
N ILE A 65 19.62 1.17 8.05
CA ILE A 65 20.14 0.56 6.83
C ILE A 65 19.20 0.88 5.67
N LEU A 66 19.78 1.28 4.54
CA LEU A 66 19.06 1.50 3.30
C LEU A 66 18.51 0.16 2.78
N PRO A 67 17.18 -0.05 2.74
CA PRO A 67 16.60 -1.36 2.49
C PRO A 67 16.86 -1.80 1.04
N GLU A 68 17.30 -3.04 0.89
CA GLU A 68 17.42 -3.78 -0.36
C GLU A 68 16.80 -5.15 -0.15
N VAL A 69 15.77 -5.46 -0.93
CA VAL A 69 14.90 -6.60 -0.70
C VAL A 69 14.82 -7.46 -1.95
N TRP A 70 15.14 -8.74 -1.82
CA TRP A 70 14.98 -9.73 -2.87
C TRP A 70 13.70 -10.52 -2.61
N VAL A 71 12.79 -10.50 -3.56
CA VAL A 71 11.53 -11.22 -3.52
C VAL A 71 11.53 -12.21 -4.68
N LYS A 72 11.53 -13.50 -4.38
CA LYS A 72 11.54 -14.58 -5.36
C LYS A 72 10.35 -15.50 -5.12
N ILE A 73 9.57 -15.77 -6.16
CA ILE A 73 8.52 -16.78 -6.11
C ILE A 73 8.78 -17.83 -7.17
N ASP A 74 8.94 -19.07 -6.74
CA ASP A 74 9.06 -20.23 -7.62
C ASP A 74 7.79 -21.08 -7.56
N GLN A 75 7.49 -21.83 -8.62
CA GLN A 75 6.41 -22.82 -8.64
C GLN A 75 6.97 -24.25 -8.72
N PRO A 76 7.36 -24.88 -7.59
CA PRO A 76 7.93 -26.23 -7.61
C PRO A 76 6.95 -27.30 -8.10
N GLN A 77 5.65 -27.11 -7.88
CA GLN A 77 4.58 -28.00 -8.34
C GLN A 77 3.34 -27.18 -8.74
N PRO A 78 2.50 -27.65 -9.66
CA PRO A 78 1.25 -26.96 -10.01
C PRO A 78 0.41 -26.64 -8.75
N GLY A 79 0.07 -25.36 -8.58
CA GLY A 79 -0.70 -24.86 -7.43
C GLY A 79 0.06 -24.74 -6.11
N ARG A 80 1.35 -25.10 -6.06
CA ARG A 80 2.25 -24.88 -4.92
C ARG A 80 3.32 -23.87 -5.29
N PHE A 81 3.45 -22.85 -4.45
CA PHE A 81 4.40 -21.77 -4.65
C PHE A 81 5.37 -21.71 -3.47
N ARG A 82 6.63 -21.42 -3.77
CA ARG A 82 7.68 -21.15 -2.79
C ARG A 82 7.97 -19.66 -2.84
N VAL A 83 7.64 -18.94 -1.77
CA VAL A 83 7.93 -17.53 -1.61
C VAL A 83 9.20 -17.39 -0.78
N ALA A 84 10.21 -16.74 -1.31
CA ALA A 84 11.43 -16.40 -0.60
C ALA A 84 11.61 -14.87 -0.59
N VAL A 85 11.74 -14.30 0.60
CA VAL A 85 12.05 -12.86 0.77
C VAL A 85 13.33 -12.75 1.58
N GLN A 86 14.31 -12.04 1.05
CA GLN A 86 15.56 -11.72 1.70
C GLN A 86 15.74 -10.21 1.83
N ASP A 87 16.31 -9.77 2.95
CA ASP A 87 16.71 -8.39 3.17
C ASP A 87 18.20 -8.27 3.52
N ASN A 88 18.71 -7.04 3.43
CA ASN A 88 20.02 -6.62 3.92
C ASN A 88 19.95 -5.99 5.33
N GLY A 89 18.94 -6.32 6.12
CA GLY A 89 18.73 -5.75 7.45
C GLY A 89 19.80 -6.22 8.47
N PRO A 90 19.62 -5.91 9.76
CA PRO A 90 20.60 -6.24 10.81
C PRO A 90 20.73 -7.74 11.11
N GLY A 91 19.88 -8.59 10.51
CA GLY A 91 19.72 -9.98 10.91
C GLY A 91 19.03 -10.13 12.26
N ILE A 92 18.89 -11.38 12.71
CA ILE A 92 18.18 -11.75 13.93
C ILE A 92 19.10 -12.64 14.76
N VAL A 93 19.17 -12.34 16.07
CA VAL A 93 19.94 -13.14 17.02
C VAL A 93 19.37 -14.56 17.12
N LYS A 94 20.24 -15.59 17.04
CA LYS A 94 19.88 -17.03 17.04
C LYS A 94 18.74 -17.40 18.01
N LYS A 95 18.81 -16.93 19.26
CA LYS A 95 17.83 -17.24 20.32
C LYS A 95 16.43 -16.69 20.04
N GLN A 96 16.32 -15.61 19.27
CA GLN A 96 15.05 -14.93 18.98
C GLN A 96 14.36 -15.48 17.72
N ILE A 97 15.11 -16.10 16.80
CA ILE A 97 14.57 -16.63 15.53
C ILE A 97 13.38 -17.55 15.78
N PRO A 98 13.44 -18.58 16.64
CA PRO A 98 12.30 -19.47 16.84
C PRO A 98 11.07 -18.76 17.40
N LEU A 99 11.26 -17.80 18.29
CA LEU A 99 10.16 -17.09 18.94
C LEU A 99 9.44 -16.13 17.97
N ILE A 100 10.20 -15.39 17.16
CA ILE A 100 9.64 -14.44 16.19
C ILE A 100 8.78 -15.13 15.15
N PHE A 101 9.23 -16.28 14.64
CA PHE A 101 8.59 -16.97 13.52
C PHE A 101 7.64 -18.10 13.93
N GLY A 102 7.83 -18.68 15.12
CA GLY A 102 7.08 -19.86 15.56
C GLY A 102 6.12 -19.62 16.73
N LYS A 103 6.01 -18.38 17.24
CA LYS A 103 5.04 -18.00 18.27
C LYS A 103 4.15 -16.86 17.79
N LEU A 104 2.83 -17.05 17.87
CA LEU A 104 1.85 -16.02 17.58
C LEU A 104 1.74 -15.02 18.75
N LEU A 105 1.47 -13.74 18.42
CA LEU A 105 1.43 -12.62 19.37
C LEU A 105 2.77 -12.39 20.08
N TYR A 106 3.87 -12.63 19.37
CA TYR A 106 5.22 -12.38 19.86
C TYR A 106 5.85 -11.27 19.00
N GLY A 107 6.39 -10.25 19.66
CA GLY A 107 7.10 -9.18 18.95
C GLY A 107 7.33 -7.95 19.83
N SER A 108 8.28 -7.12 19.42
CA SER A 108 8.65 -5.87 20.08
C SER A 108 7.64 -4.74 19.90
N LYS A 109 6.70 -4.88 18.95
CA LYS A 109 5.77 -3.82 18.51
C LYS A 109 4.48 -3.73 19.33
N PHE A 110 4.15 -4.75 20.14
CA PHE A 110 2.84 -4.88 20.81
C PHE A 110 2.58 -3.87 21.95
N HIS A 111 3.65 -3.35 22.57
CA HIS A 111 3.53 -2.48 23.74
C HIS A 111 3.76 -1.00 23.45
N ARG A 112 4.25 -0.66 22.24
CA ARG A 112 4.66 0.70 21.89
C ARG A 112 3.58 1.40 21.09
N LEU A 113 3.14 2.56 21.55
CA LEU A 113 2.25 3.44 20.79
C LEU A 113 3.09 4.35 19.88
N ARG A 114 3.52 3.80 18.75
CA ARG A 114 4.16 4.54 17.64
C ARG A 114 3.68 4.00 16.29
N GLN A 115 3.81 4.81 15.23
CA GLN A 115 3.55 4.34 13.88
C GLN A 115 4.44 3.12 13.53
N SER A 116 3.82 2.10 12.96
CA SER A 116 4.49 0.89 12.43
C SER A 116 3.65 0.29 11.29
N ARG A 117 4.29 -0.49 10.40
CA ARG A 117 3.61 -1.25 9.34
C ARG A 117 2.78 -2.39 9.94
N GLY A 118 3.40 -3.18 10.83
CA GLY A 118 2.76 -4.28 11.57
C GLY A 118 2.42 -3.94 13.03
N GLN A 119 1.19 -4.22 13.47
CA GLN A 119 0.70 -3.86 14.82
C GLN A 119 0.70 -5.00 15.86
N GLN A 120 0.45 -6.25 15.45
CA GLN A 120 0.01 -7.31 16.40
C GLN A 120 1.00 -8.47 16.58
N GLY A 121 2.12 -8.52 15.83
CA GLY A 121 3.09 -9.63 15.93
C GLY A 121 2.51 -10.99 15.50
N ILE A 122 1.63 -10.99 14.49
CA ILE A 122 0.92 -12.17 13.99
C ILE A 122 1.38 -12.56 12.58
N GLY A 123 1.71 -11.56 11.76
CA GLY A 123 1.76 -11.68 10.30
C GLY A 123 2.61 -12.82 9.75
N ILE A 124 3.92 -12.77 9.97
CA ILE A 124 4.83 -13.76 9.37
C ILE A 124 4.67 -15.16 9.96
N SER A 125 4.36 -15.27 11.26
CA SER A 125 4.07 -16.54 11.93
C SER A 125 2.77 -17.17 11.39
N ALA A 126 1.77 -16.35 11.08
CA ALA A 126 0.55 -16.79 10.43
C ALA A 126 0.80 -17.27 8.99
N ALA A 127 1.67 -16.59 8.23
CA ALA A 127 2.07 -17.03 6.89
C ALA A 127 2.79 -18.38 6.94
N GLY A 128 3.75 -18.55 7.87
CA GLY A 128 4.45 -19.82 8.08
C GLY A 128 3.50 -20.95 8.51
N MET A 129 2.56 -20.67 9.42
CA MET A 129 1.52 -21.61 9.81
C MET A 129 0.62 -21.99 8.63
N ASN A 130 0.18 -21.04 7.81
CA ASN A 130 -0.66 -21.31 6.65
C ASN A 130 0.10 -22.13 5.59
N GLY A 131 1.39 -21.85 5.37
CA GLY A 131 2.27 -22.68 4.54
C GLY A 131 2.29 -24.13 5.03
N MET A 132 2.62 -24.34 6.31
CA MET A 132 2.63 -25.66 6.94
C MET A 132 1.28 -26.39 6.83
N LEU A 133 0.16 -25.72 7.09
CA LEU A 133 -1.17 -26.33 7.02
C LEU A 133 -1.57 -26.72 5.58
N THR A 134 -1.03 -26.05 4.57
CA THR A 134 -1.40 -26.29 3.17
C THR A 134 -0.45 -27.22 2.43
N THR A 135 0.84 -27.22 2.76
CA THR A 135 1.87 -28.00 2.06
C THR A 135 2.55 -29.05 2.95
N GLY A 136 2.43 -28.94 4.28
CA GLY A 136 3.13 -29.78 5.25
C GLY A 136 4.63 -29.46 5.37
N ARG A 137 5.12 -28.41 4.69
CA ARG A 137 6.55 -28.05 4.71
C ARG A 137 6.84 -27.03 5.81
N PRO A 138 7.95 -27.20 6.55
CA PRO A 138 8.37 -26.21 7.54
C PRO A 138 8.85 -24.94 6.85
N MET A 139 8.69 -23.80 7.53
CA MET A 139 9.25 -22.52 7.09
C MET A 139 10.76 -22.55 7.26
N GLN A 140 11.49 -22.08 6.26
CA GLN A 140 12.94 -22.01 6.29
C GLN A 140 13.38 -20.58 6.58
N ILE A 141 14.22 -20.38 7.59
CA ILE A 141 14.77 -19.08 7.95
C ILE A 141 16.28 -19.15 7.94
N LEU A 142 16.89 -18.21 7.24
CA LEU A 142 18.32 -17.93 7.31
C LEU A 142 18.51 -16.54 7.87
N SER A 143 19.44 -16.37 8.81
CA SER A 143 19.76 -15.05 9.31
C SER A 143 21.24 -14.92 9.65
N LYS A 144 21.81 -13.77 9.28
CA LYS A 144 23.22 -13.41 9.47
C LYS A 144 23.28 -12.01 10.08
N THR A 145 23.99 -11.87 11.21
CA THR A 145 24.06 -10.59 11.94
C THR A 145 25.27 -9.72 11.58
N SER A 146 26.29 -10.32 10.98
CA SER A 146 27.48 -9.59 10.51
C SER A 146 28.24 -10.42 9.50
N ARG A 147 29.16 -9.79 8.76
CA ARG A 147 29.97 -10.44 7.73
C ARG A 147 30.73 -11.68 8.23
N ARG A 148 31.19 -11.63 9.49
CA ARG A 148 31.97 -12.70 10.15
C ARG A 148 31.12 -13.66 10.97
N SER A 149 29.84 -13.36 11.18
CA SER A 149 28.92 -14.22 11.93
C SER A 149 28.51 -15.41 11.06
N PRO A 150 28.35 -16.61 11.65
CA PRO A 150 27.76 -17.73 10.93
C PRO A 150 26.34 -17.39 10.49
N VAL A 151 25.87 -18.01 9.41
CA VAL A 151 24.48 -17.92 8.99
C VAL A 151 23.68 -18.98 9.74
N HIS A 152 22.73 -18.52 10.55
CA HIS A 152 21.86 -19.41 11.31
C HIS A 152 20.73 -19.91 10.41
N TYR A 153 20.66 -21.22 10.17
CA TYR A 153 19.65 -21.88 9.34
C TYR A 153 18.67 -22.69 10.19
N PHE A 154 17.39 -22.33 10.14
CA PHE A 154 16.31 -22.97 10.87
C PHE A 154 15.22 -23.48 9.93
N GLN A 155 14.73 -24.69 10.19
CA GLN A 155 13.47 -25.20 9.66
C GLN A 155 12.46 -25.23 10.82
N LEU A 156 11.49 -24.33 10.79
CA LEU A 156 10.54 -24.11 11.88
C LEU A 156 9.13 -24.51 11.50
N GLN A 157 8.42 -25.05 12.49
CA GLN A 157 6.98 -25.26 12.45
C GLN A 157 6.33 -24.76 13.74
N VAL A 158 5.03 -24.41 13.67
CA VAL A 158 4.28 -23.92 14.82
C VAL A 158 3.49 -25.09 15.42
N ASP A 159 3.72 -25.40 16.70
CA ASP A 159 2.80 -26.25 17.45
C ASP A 159 1.50 -25.48 17.69
N THR A 160 0.47 -25.83 16.93
CA THR A 160 -0.84 -25.17 17.01
C THR A 160 -1.58 -25.42 18.31
N LYS A 161 -1.24 -26.46 19.09
CA LYS A 161 -1.87 -26.71 20.39
C LYS A 161 -1.23 -25.88 21.50
N LYS A 162 0.10 -25.75 21.48
CA LYS A 162 0.85 -25.06 22.55
C LYS A 162 1.20 -23.61 22.24
N ASN A 163 1.06 -23.17 20.99
CA ASN A 163 1.59 -21.88 20.50
C ASN A 163 3.09 -21.73 20.81
N GLN A 164 3.87 -22.74 20.42
CA GLN A 164 5.32 -22.78 20.61
C GLN A 164 6.02 -23.16 19.30
N PRO A 165 7.25 -22.65 19.07
CA PRO A 165 8.06 -23.07 17.95
C PRO A 165 8.55 -24.50 18.14
N GLU A 166 8.57 -25.27 17.05
CA GLU A 166 9.22 -26.56 16.96
C GLU A 166 10.27 -26.51 15.85
N ILE A 167 11.50 -26.88 16.20
CA ILE A 167 12.67 -26.81 15.31
C ILE A 167 12.96 -28.20 14.76
N ILE A 168 12.92 -28.34 13.43
CA ILE A 168 12.96 -29.65 12.76
C ILE A 168 14.39 -30.05 12.39
N ASN A 169 15.28 -29.08 12.15
CA ASN A 169 16.66 -29.34 11.76
C ASN A 169 17.64 -29.20 12.93
N GLY A 170 18.87 -29.72 12.75
CA GLY A 170 19.97 -29.53 13.71
C GLY A 170 19.68 -30.09 15.11
N LYS A 171 18.99 -31.23 15.20
CA LYS A 171 18.56 -31.85 16.47
C LYS A 171 17.74 -30.91 17.38
N GLY A 172 17.03 -29.95 16.79
CA GLY A 172 16.20 -29.00 17.53
C GLY A 172 16.90 -27.68 17.89
N GLU A 173 18.14 -27.45 17.45
CA GLU A 173 18.88 -26.20 17.70
C GLU A 173 19.15 -25.36 16.44
N GLY A 174 18.76 -25.85 15.27
CA GLY A 174 19.13 -25.27 13.97
C GLY A 174 20.56 -25.61 13.56
N VAL A 175 20.96 -25.17 12.37
CA VAL A 175 22.28 -25.41 11.79
C VAL A 175 23.01 -24.09 11.64
N ASP A 176 24.24 -24.00 12.16
CA ASP A 176 25.10 -22.84 11.96
C ASP A 176 26.01 -23.07 10.76
N ILE A 177 25.81 -22.31 9.70
CA ILE A 177 26.61 -22.37 8.47
C ILE A 177 27.80 -21.40 8.63
N PRO A 178 29.05 -21.85 8.44
CA PRO A 178 30.23 -20.97 8.52
C PRO A 178 30.14 -19.78 7.56
N SER A 179 30.79 -18.66 7.87
CA SER A 179 30.84 -17.50 6.97
C SER A 179 31.85 -17.67 5.82
N GLY A 180 31.71 -16.86 4.77
CA GLY A 180 32.62 -16.82 3.64
C GLY A 180 32.46 -18.03 2.71
N GLU A 181 33.51 -18.33 1.93
CA GLU A 181 33.42 -19.31 0.83
C GLU A 181 33.04 -20.71 1.30
N LYS A 182 33.50 -21.14 2.48
CA LYS A 182 33.10 -22.43 3.07
C LYS A 182 31.59 -22.51 3.30
N GLY A 183 30.98 -21.40 3.73
CA GLY A 183 29.53 -21.29 3.87
C GLY A 183 28.80 -21.29 2.55
N HIS A 184 29.32 -20.55 1.57
CA HIS A 184 28.75 -20.47 0.23
C HIS A 184 28.75 -21.84 -0.47
N SER A 185 29.85 -22.59 -0.37
CA SER A 185 29.93 -23.96 -0.86
C SER A 185 28.92 -24.86 -0.14
N TYR A 186 28.85 -24.79 1.20
CA TYR A 186 27.88 -25.55 1.97
C TYR A 186 26.43 -25.28 1.52
N MET A 187 26.07 -24.00 1.34
CA MET A 187 24.73 -23.62 0.88
C MET A 187 24.43 -24.16 -0.52
N ARG A 188 25.39 -24.06 -1.45
CA ARG A 188 25.26 -24.58 -2.82
C ARG A 188 25.06 -26.10 -2.83
N ASP A 189 25.89 -26.82 -2.07
CA ASP A 189 25.86 -28.28 -1.99
C ASP A 189 24.57 -28.80 -1.35
N HIS A 190 23.94 -28.00 -0.47
CA HIS A 190 22.70 -28.35 0.21
C HIS A 190 21.45 -27.71 -0.43
N GLY A 191 21.59 -27.03 -1.58
CA GLY A 191 20.47 -26.38 -2.28
C GLY A 191 19.79 -25.27 -1.46
N ILE A 192 20.53 -24.62 -0.58
CA ILE A 192 20.07 -23.52 0.27
C ILE A 192 20.22 -22.21 -0.52
N ASP A 193 19.10 -21.58 -0.83
CA ASP A 193 19.06 -20.33 -1.59
C ASP A 193 19.33 -19.13 -0.65
N TRP A 194 20.35 -18.33 -0.95
CA TRP A 194 20.76 -17.15 -0.20
C TRP A 194 21.55 -16.20 -1.12
N GLU A 195 21.12 -14.93 -1.19
CA GLU A 195 21.84 -13.92 -1.95
C GLU A 195 23.05 -13.46 -1.15
N ASN A 196 24.25 -13.64 -1.69
CA ASN A 196 25.50 -13.32 -1.01
C ASN A 196 26.04 -11.92 -1.36
N LYS A 197 25.65 -11.40 -2.52
CA LYS A 197 26.19 -10.18 -3.09
C LYS A 197 25.07 -9.30 -3.62
N TYR A 198 25.29 -8.00 -3.55
CA TYR A 198 24.49 -7.03 -4.29
C TYR A 198 24.62 -7.30 -5.81
N PRO A 199 23.57 -7.06 -6.60
CA PRO A 199 23.68 -7.12 -8.05
C PRO A 199 24.74 -6.11 -8.52
N GLY A 200 25.71 -6.58 -9.30
CA GLY A 200 26.78 -5.74 -9.85
C GLY A 200 26.34 -4.99 -11.12
N THR A 201 27.11 -3.97 -11.49
CA THR A 201 27.12 -3.45 -12.87
C THR A 201 27.81 -4.46 -13.78
N GLU A 202 27.52 -4.44 -15.09
CA GLU A 202 27.95 -5.45 -16.09
C GLU A 202 29.44 -5.87 -16.03
N ASP A 203 30.33 -5.02 -15.47
CA ASP A 203 31.78 -5.24 -15.38
C ASP A 203 32.35 -5.55 -13.98
N ALA A 204 31.55 -5.67 -12.91
CA ALA A 204 32.07 -5.93 -11.56
C ALA A 204 31.16 -6.82 -10.70
N SER A 205 31.75 -7.83 -10.03
CA SER A 205 31.00 -8.62 -9.03
C SER A 205 30.62 -7.71 -7.85
N GLY A 206 29.33 -7.61 -7.53
CA GLY A 206 28.85 -6.70 -6.48
C GLY A 206 29.37 -7.03 -5.08
N THR A 207 29.22 -6.06 -4.18
CA THR A 207 29.70 -6.10 -2.79
C THR A 207 29.01 -7.22 -2.00
N GLU A 208 29.71 -7.86 -1.06
CA GLU A 208 29.13 -8.89 -0.18
C GLU A 208 28.10 -8.28 0.77
N ILE A 209 26.98 -8.97 0.97
CA ILE A 209 25.94 -8.58 1.94
C ILE A 209 26.44 -8.89 3.36
N GLU A 210 26.53 -7.85 4.19
CA GLU A 210 27.10 -7.95 5.54
C GLU A 210 26.19 -8.73 6.49
N SER A 211 24.91 -8.39 6.51
CA SER A 211 23.88 -8.97 7.37
C SER A 211 22.55 -9.02 6.63
N GLY A 212 21.62 -9.83 7.14
CA GLY A 212 20.30 -9.96 6.54
C GLY A 212 19.52 -11.13 7.10
N THR A 213 18.24 -11.18 6.73
CA THR A 213 17.38 -12.34 6.99
C THR A 213 16.71 -12.77 5.70
N ARG A 214 16.61 -14.08 5.48
CA ARG A 214 15.82 -14.68 4.42
C ARG A 214 14.79 -15.61 5.01
N VAL A 215 13.54 -15.42 4.59
CA VAL A 215 12.40 -16.24 4.99
C VAL A 215 11.84 -16.91 3.75
N THR A 216 11.74 -18.24 3.77
CA THR A 216 11.18 -19.04 2.68
C THR A 216 9.99 -19.86 3.17
N ILE A 217 8.84 -19.67 2.53
CA ILE A 217 7.56 -20.29 2.89
C ILE A 217 6.98 -20.97 1.64
N GLU A 218 6.67 -22.27 1.76
CA GLU A 218 5.94 -23.01 0.74
C GLU A 218 4.45 -23.08 1.10
N LEU A 219 3.60 -22.63 0.18
CA LEU A 219 2.14 -22.60 0.37
C LEU A 219 1.38 -23.00 -0.90
N THR A 220 0.17 -23.51 -0.71
CA THR A 220 -0.79 -23.71 -1.82
C THR A 220 -1.44 -22.38 -2.15
N ALA A 221 -1.27 -21.91 -3.38
CA ALA A 221 -1.67 -20.57 -3.80
C ALA A 221 -1.97 -20.49 -5.30
N VAL A 222 -2.40 -19.31 -5.77
CA VAL A 222 -2.55 -19.01 -7.19
C VAL A 222 -1.88 -17.66 -7.49
N TYR A 223 -0.88 -17.68 -8.37
CA TYR A 223 -0.30 -16.47 -8.93
C TYR A 223 -1.17 -15.97 -10.10
N LYS A 224 -1.57 -14.71 -10.06
CA LYS A 224 -2.26 -14.01 -11.16
C LYS A 224 -1.68 -12.61 -11.30
N ARG A 225 -1.29 -12.23 -12.52
CA ARG A 225 -0.84 -10.87 -12.87
C ARG A 225 -2.03 -9.89 -12.91
N GLY A 226 -1.73 -8.59 -12.94
CA GLY A 226 -2.73 -7.51 -13.02
C GLY A 226 -3.22 -7.04 -11.65
N ARG A 227 -4.46 -6.55 -11.57
CA ARG A 227 -4.99 -5.88 -10.36
C ARG A 227 -5.07 -6.81 -9.14
N GLY A 228 -4.44 -6.45 -8.03
CA GLY A 228 -4.34 -7.26 -6.81
C GLY A 228 -3.31 -8.39 -6.91
N SER A 229 -2.29 -8.20 -7.75
CA SER A 229 -1.15 -9.11 -7.90
C SER A 229 0.00 -8.72 -6.95
N VAL A 230 0.95 -9.64 -6.80
CA VAL A 230 2.21 -9.39 -6.10
C VAL A 230 2.99 -8.27 -6.79
N ASP A 231 3.02 -8.26 -8.12
CA ASP A 231 3.71 -7.26 -8.93
C ASP A 231 3.21 -5.84 -8.61
N GLU A 232 1.89 -5.63 -8.65
CA GLU A 232 1.28 -4.34 -8.30
C GLU A 232 1.56 -3.96 -6.83
N TYR A 233 1.67 -4.93 -5.93
CA TYR A 233 2.00 -4.65 -4.52
C TYR A 233 3.43 -4.16 -4.37
N LEU A 234 4.40 -4.76 -5.07
CA LEU A 234 5.79 -4.34 -5.04
C LEU A 234 5.97 -2.94 -5.65
N GLU A 235 5.28 -2.66 -6.76
CA GLU A 235 5.23 -1.32 -7.35
C GLU A 235 4.65 -0.28 -6.36
N GLN A 236 3.50 -0.58 -5.74
CA GLN A 236 2.91 0.30 -4.73
C GLN A 236 3.82 0.48 -3.51
N THR A 237 4.51 -0.58 -3.09
CA THR A 237 5.46 -0.56 -1.98
C THR A 237 6.64 0.36 -2.28
N ALA A 238 7.17 0.34 -3.50
CA ALA A 238 8.23 1.26 -3.93
C ALA A 238 7.76 2.73 -3.94
N ILE A 239 6.50 2.99 -4.31
CA ILE A 239 5.94 4.35 -4.25
C ILE A 239 5.88 4.86 -2.80
N ALA A 240 5.40 4.02 -1.86
CA ALA A 240 5.26 4.39 -0.46
C ALA A 240 6.60 4.47 0.30
N ASN A 241 7.64 3.84 -0.24
CA ASN A 241 8.96 3.71 0.38
C ASN A 241 10.04 4.04 -0.65
N PRO A 242 10.21 5.30 -1.07
CA PRO A 242 11.08 5.66 -2.19
C PRO A 242 12.57 5.39 -1.93
N HIS A 243 12.95 5.03 -0.70
CA HIS A 243 14.29 4.62 -0.30
C HIS A 243 14.57 3.12 -0.48
N VAL A 244 13.59 2.29 -0.84
CA VAL A 244 13.77 0.83 -1.05
C VAL A 244 14.28 0.51 -2.46
N THR A 245 15.18 -0.47 -2.57
CA THR A 245 15.43 -1.19 -3.83
C THR A 245 14.84 -2.61 -3.74
N ILE A 246 14.07 -3.02 -4.74
CA ILE A 246 13.40 -4.33 -4.77
C ILE A 246 13.86 -5.11 -5.99
N HIS A 247 14.41 -6.30 -5.77
CA HIS A 247 14.69 -7.28 -6.82
C HIS A 247 13.56 -8.29 -6.85
N TRP A 248 12.80 -8.31 -7.93
CA TRP A 248 11.60 -9.13 -8.09
C TRP A 248 11.85 -10.23 -9.12
N HIS A 249 11.74 -11.49 -8.67
CA HIS A 249 11.81 -12.68 -9.52
C HIS A 249 10.45 -13.37 -9.51
N SER A 250 9.77 -13.35 -10.66
CA SER A 250 8.43 -13.92 -10.80
C SER A 250 8.47 -15.44 -11.00
N PRO A 251 7.33 -16.14 -10.78
CA PRO A 251 7.21 -17.57 -11.09
C PRO A 251 7.46 -17.91 -12.56
N ASP A 252 7.27 -16.95 -13.44
CA ASP A 252 7.44 -17.10 -14.89
C ASP A 252 8.90 -16.84 -15.32
N SER A 253 9.84 -16.82 -14.36
CA SER A 253 11.28 -16.54 -14.57
C SER A 253 11.61 -15.13 -15.05
N GLU A 254 10.67 -14.18 -14.93
CA GLU A 254 10.93 -12.77 -15.24
C GLU A 254 11.63 -12.09 -14.05
N GLN A 255 12.69 -11.33 -14.34
CA GLN A 255 13.44 -10.57 -13.35
C GLN A 255 13.26 -9.08 -13.59
N ARG A 256 12.86 -8.34 -12.56
CA ARG A 256 12.72 -6.88 -12.59
C ARG A 256 13.38 -6.30 -11.35
N THR A 257 14.11 -5.19 -11.50
CA THR A 257 14.64 -4.44 -10.37
C THR A 257 14.00 -3.06 -10.32
N ILE A 258 13.39 -2.74 -9.20
CA ILE A 258 12.86 -1.41 -8.90
C ILE A 258 13.88 -0.69 -8.03
N THR A 259 14.55 0.31 -8.59
CA THR A 259 15.61 1.05 -7.90
C THR A 259 15.04 2.17 -7.01
N ARG A 260 15.71 2.42 -5.89
CA ARG A 260 15.35 3.51 -4.97
C ARG A 260 15.48 4.87 -5.65
N THR A 261 14.57 5.79 -5.34
CA THR A 261 14.60 7.19 -5.81
C THR A 261 15.30 8.13 -4.83
N THR A 262 15.45 7.73 -3.56
CA THR A 262 16.16 8.51 -2.54
C THR A 262 17.06 7.61 -1.68
N THR A 263 18.06 8.20 -1.06
CA THR A 263 18.91 7.58 -0.02
C THR A 263 18.59 8.12 1.37
N GLU A 264 17.60 9.00 1.49
CA GLU A 264 17.15 9.55 2.76
C GLU A 264 16.22 8.54 3.45
N LEU A 265 16.62 8.10 4.65
CA LEU A 265 15.79 7.25 5.49
C LEU A 265 14.75 8.08 6.25
N PRO A 266 13.55 7.51 6.50
CA PRO A 266 12.59 8.14 7.38
C PRO A 266 13.12 8.26 8.82
N ARG A 267 12.76 9.33 9.51
CA ARG A 267 13.03 9.47 10.94
C ARG A 267 12.34 8.35 11.74
N GLU A 268 12.94 7.94 12.85
CA GLU A 268 12.30 6.98 13.75
C GLU A 268 11.09 7.62 14.46
N ALA A 269 9.97 6.89 14.46
CA ALA A 269 8.77 7.32 15.19
C ALA A 269 9.01 7.25 16.70
N LYS A 270 8.76 8.37 17.40
CA LYS A 270 8.87 8.40 18.87
C LYS A 270 7.67 7.72 19.51
N GLU A 271 7.93 6.90 20.52
CA GLU A 271 6.88 6.30 21.34
C GLU A 271 6.18 7.37 22.18
N ILE A 272 4.85 7.32 22.22
CA ILE A 272 4.03 8.21 23.05
C ILE A 272 3.21 7.43 24.06
N LYS A 273 2.79 8.11 25.12
CA LYS A 273 1.80 7.58 26.06
C LYS A 273 0.40 7.68 25.44
N PRO A 274 -0.57 6.86 25.88
CA PRO A 274 -1.94 6.97 25.41
C PRO A 274 -2.52 8.35 25.76
N HIS A 275 -3.31 8.91 24.84
CA HIS A 275 -4.04 10.14 25.08
C HIS A 275 -5.39 9.84 25.77
N PRO A 276 -5.85 10.66 26.73
CA PRO A 276 -7.09 10.40 27.47
C PRO A 276 -8.32 10.16 26.59
N TYR A 277 -8.52 10.96 25.54
CA TYR A 277 -9.61 10.79 24.57
C TYR A 277 -9.61 9.47 23.79
N GLY A 278 -8.52 8.69 23.84
CA GLY A 278 -8.38 7.41 23.16
C GLY A 278 -8.44 6.18 24.04
N VAL A 279 -8.55 6.36 25.36
CA VAL A 279 -8.62 5.25 26.30
C VAL A 279 -10.07 4.92 26.60
N GLU A 280 -10.42 3.64 26.58
CA GLU A 280 -11.75 3.16 26.98
C GLU A 280 -11.83 2.91 28.49
N LEU A 281 -13.04 2.93 29.06
CA LEU A 281 -13.27 2.72 30.48
C LEU A 281 -12.62 1.44 31.02
N GLY A 282 -12.79 0.30 30.34
CA GLY A 282 -12.20 -0.97 30.76
C GLY A 282 -10.66 -0.93 30.79
N ARG A 283 -10.05 -0.22 29.83
CA ARG A 283 -8.60 -0.01 29.81
C ARG A 283 -8.15 0.91 30.93
N LEU A 284 -8.89 1.97 31.21
CA LEU A 284 -8.64 2.87 32.35
C LEU A 284 -8.68 2.10 33.68
N ILE A 285 -9.69 1.26 33.89
CA ILE A 285 -9.82 0.41 35.09
C ILE A 285 -8.62 -0.54 35.22
N THR A 286 -8.23 -1.18 34.11
CA THR A 286 -7.05 -2.07 34.09
C THR A 286 -5.77 -1.32 34.45
N MET A 287 -5.60 -0.09 33.94
CA MET A 287 -4.45 0.75 34.24
C MET A 287 -4.45 1.21 35.70
N LEU A 288 -5.60 1.61 36.25
CA LEU A 288 -5.75 2.00 37.65
C LEU A 288 -5.42 0.83 38.61
N GLY A 289 -5.85 -0.38 38.27
CA GLY A 289 -5.60 -1.59 39.06
C GLY A 289 -4.14 -2.07 39.03
N ALA A 290 -3.39 -1.75 37.97
CA ALA A 290 -1.98 -2.13 37.84
C ALA A 290 -1.03 -1.21 38.63
N GLU A 291 -1.44 0.01 38.93
CA GLU A 291 -0.58 1.07 39.48
C GLU A 291 -0.54 1.04 41.01
N LYS A 292 0.61 0.65 41.59
CA LYS A 292 0.75 0.46 43.04
C LYS A 292 1.19 1.73 43.75
N GLY A 293 0.35 2.22 44.67
CA GLY A 293 0.72 3.27 45.63
C GLY A 293 0.73 4.70 45.09
N THR A 294 0.27 4.93 43.86
CA THR A 294 0.19 6.27 43.26
C THR A 294 -1.14 6.96 43.56
N THR A 295 -1.10 8.28 43.74
CA THR A 295 -2.33 9.09 43.78
C THR A 295 -2.96 9.15 42.39
N VAL A 296 -4.28 9.39 42.30
CA VAL A 296 -4.97 9.56 41.02
C VAL A 296 -4.34 10.68 40.19
N THR A 297 -3.94 11.79 40.82
CA THR A 297 -3.27 12.91 40.14
C THR A 297 -1.92 12.51 39.53
N SER A 298 -1.12 11.74 40.29
CA SER A 298 0.17 11.25 39.82
C SER A 298 -0.01 10.27 38.67
N PHE A 299 -0.95 9.33 38.80
CA PHE A 299 -1.31 8.36 37.77
C PHE A 299 -1.72 9.05 36.46
N LEU A 300 -2.62 10.04 36.53
CA LEU A 300 -3.06 10.76 35.34
C LEU A 300 -1.91 11.47 34.63
N THR A 301 -0.93 11.97 35.38
CA THR A 301 0.24 12.67 34.85
C THR A 301 1.29 11.69 34.31
N SER A 302 1.49 10.54 34.96
CA SER A 302 2.50 9.55 34.57
C SER A 302 2.04 8.67 33.41
N SER A 303 0.75 8.37 33.30
CA SER A 303 0.26 7.29 32.43
C SER A 303 -0.38 7.81 31.14
N PHE A 304 -0.67 9.11 31.04
CA PHE A 304 -1.26 9.74 29.86
C PHE A 304 -0.38 10.83 29.24
N SER A 305 -0.48 10.98 27.92
CA SER A 305 0.13 12.11 27.21
C SER A 305 -0.66 13.40 27.44
N CYS A 306 0.03 14.55 27.46
CA CYS A 306 -0.57 15.90 27.50
C CYS A 306 -1.41 16.23 28.76
N VAL A 307 -1.34 15.41 29.81
CA VAL A 307 -1.96 15.69 31.10
C VAL A 307 -0.92 16.28 32.05
N THR A 308 -1.06 17.57 32.34
CA THR A 308 -0.21 18.26 33.33
C THR A 308 -0.80 18.12 34.74
N PRO A 309 -0.02 18.36 35.82
CA PRO A 309 -0.57 18.37 37.18
C PRO A 309 -1.74 19.33 37.39
N ALA A 310 -1.83 20.41 36.62
CA ALA A 310 -2.98 21.33 36.65
C ALA A 310 -4.23 20.70 36.00
N VAL A 311 -4.07 20.06 34.84
CA VAL A 311 -5.17 19.35 34.17
C VAL A 311 -5.64 18.17 35.01
N ALA A 312 -4.71 17.38 35.58
CA ALA A 312 -5.05 16.25 36.45
C ALA A 312 -5.88 16.68 37.67
N ARG A 313 -5.52 17.80 38.32
CA ARG A 313 -6.32 18.35 39.43
C ARG A 313 -7.72 18.76 38.98
N LYS A 314 -7.84 19.46 37.85
CA LYS A 314 -9.13 19.86 37.27
C LYS A 314 -10.01 18.65 36.95
N VAL A 315 -9.43 17.58 36.39
CA VAL A 315 -10.16 16.32 36.13
C VAL A 315 -10.67 15.70 37.43
N CYS A 316 -9.84 15.64 38.48
CA CYS A 316 -10.26 15.13 39.79
C CYS A 316 -11.39 15.98 40.41
N GLU A 317 -11.36 17.30 40.26
CA GLU A 317 -12.41 18.21 40.72
C GLU A 317 -13.74 17.93 40.01
N VAL A 318 -13.73 17.82 38.67
CA VAL A 318 -14.92 17.48 37.87
C VAL A 318 -15.45 16.09 38.23
N ALA A 319 -14.57 15.12 38.42
CA ALA A 319 -14.92 13.75 38.80
C ALA A 319 -15.40 13.62 40.26
N LYS A 320 -15.25 14.67 41.08
CA LYS A 320 -15.48 14.68 42.54
C LYS A 320 -14.68 13.60 43.27
N ILE A 321 -13.43 13.42 42.87
CA ILE A 321 -12.49 12.46 43.47
C ILE A 321 -11.39 13.25 44.20
N SER A 322 -11.06 12.84 45.42
CA SER A 322 -9.97 13.47 46.17
C SER A 322 -8.64 13.26 45.43
N THR A 323 -7.86 14.33 45.28
CA THR A 323 -6.54 14.32 44.64
C THR A 323 -5.51 13.44 45.38
N ARG A 324 -5.79 13.13 46.66
CA ARG A 324 -4.99 12.25 47.53
C ARG A 324 -5.48 10.80 47.54
N SER A 325 -6.61 10.49 46.91
CA SER A 325 -7.06 9.11 46.75
C SER A 325 -6.03 8.31 45.95
N THR A 326 -5.86 7.05 46.33
CA THR A 326 -4.95 6.12 45.66
C THR A 326 -5.65 5.49 44.46
N ALA A 327 -4.94 5.34 43.35
CA ALA A 327 -5.48 4.83 42.09
C ALA A 327 -6.15 3.44 42.22
N ILE A 328 -5.56 2.56 43.04
CA ILE A 328 -6.08 1.20 43.30
C ILE A 328 -7.42 1.21 44.03
N LYS A 329 -7.68 2.22 44.87
CA LYS A 329 -8.90 2.28 45.67
C LYS A 329 -10.09 2.85 44.89
N VAL A 330 -9.88 3.26 43.64
CA VAL A 330 -10.94 3.80 42.78
C VAL A 330 -11.88 2.66 42.37
N GLY A 331 -13.11 2.68 42.91
CA GLY A 331 -14.14 1.71 42.55
C GLY A 331 -14.64 1.88 41.11
N GLN A 332 -15.45 0.93 40.60
CA GLN A 332 -15.98 1.00 39.22
C GLN A 332 -16.74 2.30 38.95
N THR A 333 -17.65 2.70 39.85
CA THR A 333 -18.43 3.95 39.73
C THR A 333 -17.54 5.18 39.76
N GLU A 334 -16.46 5.17 40.53
CA GLU A 334 -15.50 6.28 40.56
C GLU A 334 -14.67 6.35 39.29
N ALA A 335 -14.28 5.20 38.74
CA ALA A 335 -13.57 5.10 37.47
C ALA A 335 -14.44 5.61 36.30
N GLU A 336 -15.74 5.33 36.31
CA GLU A 336 -16.71 5.89 35.35
C GLU A 336 -16.79 7.42 35.44
N ARG A 337 -16.91 7.99 36.64
CA ARG A 337 -16.90 9.44 36.82
C ARG A 337 -15.58 10.06 36.34
N LEU A 338 -14.46 9.41 36.65
CA LEU A 338 -13.14 9.85 36.20
C LEU A 338 -13.02 9.81 34.66
N TYR A 339 -13.53 8.75 34.04
CA TYR A 339 -13.56 8.61 32.59
C TYR A 339 -14.38 9.73 31.92
N THR A 340 -15.60 9.98 32.40
CA THR A 340 -16.44 11.07 31.87
C THR A 340 -15.76 12.43 32.04
N ALA A 341 -15.16 12.69 33.22
CA ALA A 341 -14.42 13.93 33.47
C ALA A 341 -13.22 14.11 32.54
N LEU A 342 -12.52 13.03 32.17
CA LEU A 342 -11.42 13.06 31.21
C LEU A 342 -11.88 13.41 29.79
N GLN A 343 -13.06 12.97 29.38
CA GLN A 343 -13.61 13.28 28.05
C GLN A 343 -14.12 14.72 27.95
N GLU A 344 -14.73 15.25 29.02
CA GLU A 344 -15.28 16.61 29.05
C GLU A 344 -14.20 17.69 29.21
N THR A 345 -13.11 17.37 29.91
CA THR A 345 -12.02 18.33 30.13
C THR A 345 -11.28 18.58 28.83
N LYS A 346 -11.05 19.86 28.49
CA LYS A 346 -10.24 20.25 27.32
C LYS A 346 -8.75 19.95 27.56
N ILE A 347 -8.21 19.03 26.79
CA ILE A 347 -6.81 18.59 26.84
C ILE A 347 -6.14 18.95 25.51
N ARG A 348 -4.85 19.30 25.56
CA ARG A 348 -4.07 19.61 24.35
C ARG A 348 -3.92 18.36 23.49
N PRO A 349 -3.92 18.48 22.14
CA PRO A 349 -3.71 17.33 21.27
C PRO A 349 -2.34 16.66 21.54
N PRO A 350 -2.22 15.35 21.25
CA PRO A 350 -0.96 14.63 21.37
C PRO A 350 0.11 15.18 20.41
N SER A 351 1.38 14.89 20.71
CA SER A 351 2.49 15.20 19.81
C SER A 351 2.37 14.44 18.50
N THR A 352 2.83 15.05 17.41
CA THR A 352 2.84 14.46 16.06
C THR A 352 4.17 13.79 15.74
N ASP A 353 5.11 13.76 16.68
CA ASP A 353 6.40 13.06 16.54
C ASP A 353 6.29 11.53 16.51
N CYS A 354 5.14 10.99 16.92
CA CYS A 354 4.87 9.55 16.85
C CYS A 354 4.38 9.07 15.48
N ILE A 355 4.14 10.01 14.55
CA ILE A 355 3.82 9.70 13.16
C ILE A 355 4.92 10.24 12.23
N VAL A 356 5.18 9.46 11.20
CA VAL A 356 6.20 9.67 10.18
C VAL A 356 5.50 9.51 8.83
N PRO A 357 4.91 10.60 8.30
CA PRO A 357 4.38 10.59 6.94
C PRO A 357 5.48 10.29 5.91
N ILE A 358 5.11 10.04 4.66
CA ILE A 358 6.08 9.91 3.56
C ILE A 358 6.68 11.29 3.26
N GLY A 359 5.84 12.33 3.27
CA GLY A 359 6.21 13.69 2.92
C GLY A 359 5.92 13.99 1.45
N ARG A 360 5.55 15.24 1.17
CA ARG A 360 5.15 15.71 -0.16
C ARG A 360 6.16 15.35 -1.24
N ASP A 361 7.43 15.68 -1.02
CA ASP A 361 8.48 15.58 -2.03
C ASP A 361 8.84 14.12 -2.32
N LEU A 362 8.90 13.30 -1.27
CA LEU A 362 9.16 11.87 -1.37
C LEU A 362 7.99 11.12 -2.02
N LEU A 363 6.75 11.47 -1.67
CA LEU A 363 5.55 10.90 -2.28
C LEU A 363 5.46 11.27 -3.77
N TYR A 364 5.81 12.51 -4.12
CA TYR A 364 5.90 12.95 -5.52
C TYR A 364 6.97 12.16 -6.29
N LYS A 365 8.19 12.04 -5.75
CA LYS A 365 9.29 11.30 -6.38
C LYS A 365 8.94 9.83 -6.59
N GLY A 366 8.38 9.17 -5.58
CA GLY A 366 7.95 7.77 -5.65
C GLY A 366 6.84 7.56 -6.68
N LEU A 367 5.85 8.46 -6.72
CA LEU A 367 4.78 8.42 -7.73
C LEU A 367 5.35 8.57 -9.14
N LYS A 368 6.22 9.57 -9.37
CA LYS A 368 6.81 9.86 -10.69
C LYS A 368 7.66 8.71 -11.23
N ALA A 369 8.39 8.01 -10.36
CA ALA A 369 9.26 6.90 -10.74
C ALA A 369 8.47 5.69 -11.29
N ILE A 370 7.28 5.42 -10.74
CA ILE A 370 6.51 4.20 -11.05
C ILE A 370 5.33 4.49 -12.00
N VAL A 371 4.62 5.59 -11.77
CA VAL A 371 3.38 5.93 -12.49
C VAL A 371 3.67 6.98 -13.56
N PRO A 372 3.60 6.63 -14.86
CA PRO A 372 3.78 7.61 -15.93
C PRO A 372 2.63 8.63 -15.88
N GLY A 373 2.94 9.87 -16.22
CA GLY A 373 1.96 10.95 -16.27
C GLY A 373 2.55 12.17 -16.98
N GLU A 374 1.67 13.00 -17.52
CA GLU A 374 2.01 14.33 -18.04
C GLU A 374 2.09 15.36 -16.91
N PHE A 375 1.34 15.12 -15.83
CA PHE A 375 1.24 16.00 -14.68
C PHE A 375 1.22 15.19 -13.39
N HIS A 376 2.00 15.65 -12.41
CA HIS A 376 2.08 15.04 -11.09
C HIS A 376 2.02 16.14 -10.01
N ASP A 377 1.26 15.91 -8.95
CA ASP A 377 1.29 16.77 -7.76
C ASP A 377 1.01 15.95 -6.50
N ALA A 378 1.48 16.44 -5.36
CA ALA A 378 1.33 15.80 -4.07
C ALA A 378 1.07 16.86 -2.98
N VAL A 379 0.35 16.46 -1.93
CA VAL A 379 0.10 17.29 -0.75
C VAL A 379 0.16 16.45 0.52
N THR A 380 0.84 16.99 1.53
CA THR A 380 0.82 16.47 2.91
C THR A 380 -0.04 17.42 3.74
N ARG A 381 -1.15 16.94 4.29
CA ARG A 381 -2.05 17.74 5.14
C ARG A 381 -1.45 17.98 6.51
N PRO A 382 -1.87 19.02 7.24
CA PRO A 382 -1.52 19.14 8.65
C PRO A 382 -2.08 17.94 9.44
N PRO A 383 -1.38 17.48 10.49
CA PRO A 383 -1.83 16.38 11.32
C PRO A 383 -3.13 16.73 12.06
N SER A 384 -3.98 15.73 12.24
CA SER A 384 -5.27 15.78 12.93
C SER A 384 -5.34 14.67 13.98
N VAL A 385 -6.38 14.66 14.80
CA VAL A 385 -6.52 13.71 15.92
C VAL A 385 -7.87 13.02 15.84
N GLN A 386 -7.89 11.70 15.96
CA GLN A 386 -9.09 10.89 16.07
C GLN A 386 -8.99 10.06 17.34
N ARG A 387 -9.97 10.18 18.25
CA ARG A 387 -10.00 9.41 19.52
C ARG A 387 -8.62 9.39 20.21
N GLY A 388 -8.02 10.56 20.37
CA GLY A 388 -6.69 10.70 20.99
C GLY A 388 -5.50 10.16 20.19
N SER A 389 -5.70 9.57 19.02
CA SER A 389 -4.62 9.11 18.13
C SER A 389 -4.34 10.16 17.05
N PRO A 390 -3.12 10.69 16.95
CA PRO A 390 -2.76 11.60 15.87
C PRO A 390 -2.66 10.82 14.56
N PHE A 391 -3.17 11.43 13.49
CA PHE A 391 -3.08 10.90 12.14
C PHE A 391 -2.79 12.03 11.14
N GLN A 392 -2.25 11.67 9.99
CA GLN A 392 -1.95 12.60 8.92
C GLN A 392 -2.29 11.98 7.57
N ILE A 393 -2.81 12.80 6.67
CA ILE A 393 -3.27 12.38 5.34
C ILE A 393 -2.40 13.01 4.28
N GLU A 394 -1.99 12.19 3.31
CA GLU A 394 -1.25 12.64 2.15
C GLU A 394 -1.98 12.18 0.90
N VAL A 395 -2.04 13.05 -0.10
CA VAL A 395 -2.72 12.78 -1.36
C VAL A 395 -1.78 13.15 -2.50
N ALA A 396 -1.62 12.26 -3.47
CA ALA A 396 -0.89 12.56 -4.69
C ALA A 396 -1.70 12.13 -5.92
N LEU A 397 -1.44 12.76 -7.05
CA LEU A 397 -2.17 12.50 -8.29
C LEU A 397 -1.21 12.55 -9.47
N ALA A 398 -1.30 11.53 -10.31
CA ALA A 398 -0.74 11.52 -11.66
C ALA A 398 -1.88 11.63 -12.66
N TYR A 399 -1.74 12.52 -13.63
CA TYR A 399 -2.67 12.71 -14.73
C TYR A 399 -1.96 12.48 -16.06
N GLY A 400 -2.62 11.75 -16.95
CA GLY A 400 -2.07 11.36 -18.25
C GLY A 400 -1.26 10.07 -18.16
N GLY A 401 -0.59 9.73 -19.26
CA GLY A 401 0.13 8.47 -19.40
C GLY A 401 -0.71 7.35 -20.01
N ASN A 402 -0.01 6.32 -20.48
CA ASN A 402 -0.59 5.17 -21.15
C ASN A 402 -1.32 4.25 -20.15
N VAL A 403 -2.48 3.70 -20.55
CA VAL A 403 -3.23 2.73 -19.72
C VAL A 403 -2.36 1.51 -19.46
N ALA A 404 -2.47 0.86 -18.29
CA ALA A 404 -1.72 -0.37 -18.00
C ALA A 404 -1.84 -1.42 -19.12
N ALA A 405 -3.00 -1.46 -19.80
CA ALA A 405 -3.25 -2.32 -20.95
C ALA A 405 -2.35 -2.04 -22.17
N GLN A 406 -1.89 -0.81 -22.38
CA GLN A 406 -0.98 -0.43 -23.47
C GLN A 406 0.47 -0.86 -23.22
N LYS A 407 0.82 -1.20 -21.96
CA LYS A 407 2.16 -1.66 -21.58
C LYS A 407 2.34 -3.18 -21.65
N VAL A 408 1.24 -3.92 -21.84
CA VAL A 408 1.24 -5.38 -21.79
C VAL A 408 1.84 -5.93 -23.08
N THR A 409 2.85 -6.77 -22.96
CA THR A 409 3.44 -7.47 -24.10
C THR A 409 2.48 -8.53 -24.64
N ARG A 410 2.73 -9.00 -25.86
CA ARG A 410 1.88 -10.01 -26.50
C ARG A 410 1.82 -11.29 -25.66
N ASP A 411 2.96 -11.69 -25.11
CA ASP A 411 3.08 -12.91 -24.34
C ASP A 411 2.41 -12.77 -22.97
N GLU A 412 2.59 -11.63 -22.29
CA GLU A 412 1.84 -11.31 -21.07
C GLU A 412 0.31 -11.30 -21.31
N LEU A 413 -0.16 -10.82 -22.46
CA LEU A 413 -1.60 -10.83 -22.78
C LEU A 413 -2.13 -12.27 -22.90
N VAL A 414 -1.35 -13.17 -23.50
CA VAL A 414 -1.70 -14.60 -23.60
C VAL A 414 -1.77 -15.22 -22.21
N ASP A 415 -0.80 -14.93 -21.35
CA ASP A 415 -0.78 -15.44 -19.98
C ASP A 415 -1.97 -14.93 -19.16
N LEU A 416 -2.26 -13.62 -19.25
CA LEU A 416 -3.41 -13.01 -18.60
C LEU A 416 -4.74 -13.64 -19.05
N ILE A 417 -4.87 -13.94 -20.34
CA ILE A 417 -6.06 -14.61 -20.89
C ILE A 417 -6.15 -16.07 -20.40
N GLY A 418 -5.03 -16.79 -20.38
CA GLY A 418 -4.97 -18.15 -19.85
C GLY A 418 -5.35 -18.22 -18.37
N GLN A 419 -4.94 -17.23 -17.58
CA GLN A 419 -5.21 -17.13 -16.14
C GLN A 419 -6.61 -16.56 -15.80
N SER A 420 -7.36 -16.05 -16.78
CA SER A 420 -8.64 -15.40 -16.54
C SER A 420 -9.81 -16.37 -16.48
N ASP A 421 -10.65 -16.21 -15.46
CA ASP A 421 -11.93 -16.95 -15.32
C ASP A 421 -13.11 -16.14 -15.91
N ALA A 422 -12.83 -15.04 -16.61
CA ALA A 422 -13.86 -14.14 -17.10
C ALA A 422 -14.68 -14.79 -18.22
N LYS A 423 -16.00 -14.85 -18.05
CA LYS A 423 -16.93 -15.41 -19.05
C LYS A 423 -17.10 -14.55 -20.30
N THR A 424 -16.71 -13.27 -20.24
CA THR A 424 -16.82 -12.32 -21.35
C THR A 424 -15.55 -11.50 -21.48
N LEU A 425 -15.18 -11.15 -22.71
CA LEU A 425 -14.03 -10.28 -23.00
C LEU A 425 -14.16 -8.92 -22.31
N ARG A 426 -15.37 -8.38 -22.19
CA ARG A 426 -15.64 -7.14 -21.44
C ARG A 426 -15.24 -7.27 -19.97
N LYS A 427 -15.65 -8.35 -19.32
CA LYS A 427 -15.34 -8.60 -17.90
C LYS A 427 -13.85 -8.83 -17.69
N PHE A 428 -13.21 -9.55 -18.60
CA PHE A 428 -11.76 -9.72 -18.62
C PHE A 428 -11.03 -8.39 -18.63
N LEU A 429 -11.37 -7.50 -19.56
CA LEU A 429 -10.70 -6.21 -19.71
C LEU A 429 -10.82 -5.35 -18.43
N ILE A 430 -11.99 -5.32 -17.82
CA ILE A 430 -12.27 -4.53 -16.60
C ILE A 430 -11.60 -5.13 -15.35
N ASP A 431 -11.64 -6.45 -15.20
CA ASP A 431 -11.12 -7.11 -13.99
C ASP A 431 -9.58 -7.20 -14.01
N THR A 432 -8.98 -7.28 -15.20
CA THR A 432 -7.54 -7.57 -15.39
C THR A 432 -6.70 -6.30 -15.46
N PHE A 433 -7.12 -5.32 -16.28
CA PHE A 433 -6.34 -4.12 -16.54
C PHE A 433 -6.81 -2.95 -15.69
N ALA A 434 -5.90 -2.45 -14.85
CA ALA A 434 -6.12 -1.21 -14.12
C ALA A 434 -6.40 -0.06 -15.11
N GLY A 435 -7.47 0.67 -14.88
CA GLY A 435 -7.88 1.81 -15.70
C GLY A 435 -9.03 1.51 -16.66
N ILE A 436 -9.24 0.28 -17.11
CA ILE A 436 -10.28 0.02 -18.11
C ILE A 436 -11.67 0.08 -17.46
N GLY A 437 -12.42 1.14 -17.78
CA GLY A 437 -13.84 1.26 -17.44
C GLY A 437 -14.75 0.46 -18.37
N ALA A 438 -16.03 0.42 -18.03
CA ALA A 438 -17.07 -0.24 -18.82
C ALA A 438 -17.11 0.27 -20.27
N ASP A 439 -17.08 1.58 -20.46
CA ASP A 439 -17.19 2.23 -21.77
C ASP A 439 -15.92 2.00 -22.62
N SER A 440 -14.75 2.03 -21.98
CA SER A 440 -13.47 1.70 -22.62
C SER A 440 -13.42 0.26 -23.11
N ALA A 441 -13.86 -0.69 -22.27
CA ALA A 441 -13.92 -2.09 -22.66
C ALA A 441 -14.83 -2.29 -23.87
N GLU A 442 -15.95 -1.56 -23.93
CA GLU A 442 -16.88 -1.59 -25.06
C GLU A 442 -16.27 -1.00 -26.33
N LYS A 443 -15.52 0.11 -26.22
CA LYS A 443 -14.77 0.72 -27.32
C LYS A 443 -13.71 -0.24 -27.89
N ILE A 444 -12.93 -0.91 -27.03
CA ILE A 444 -11.93 -1.91 -27.44
C ILE A 444 -12.61 -3.08 -28.19
N ILE A 445 -13.72 -3.59 -27.66
CA ILE A 445 -14.44 -4.71 -28.30
C ILE A 445 -14.99 -4.30 -29.67
N ARG A 446 -15.51 -3.08 -29.79
CA ARG A 446 -16.02 -2.55 -31.07
C ARG A 446 -14.92 -2.46 -32.13
N GLU A 447 -13.75 -1.95 -31.75
CA GLU A 447 -12.64 -1.73 -32.68
C GLU A 447 -11.97 -3.05 -33.10
N THR A 448 -11.82 -3.99 -32.17
CA THR A 448 -11.32 -5.34 -32.46
C THR A 448 -12.27 -6.17 -33.33
N LYS A 449 -13.54 -5.74 -33.48
CA LYS A 449 -14.62 -6.48 -34.15
C LYS A 449 -14.82 -7.90 -33.59
N LEU A 450 -14.44 -8.11 -32.32
CA LEU A 450 -14.59 -9.40 -31.66
C LEU A 450 -16.02 -9.60 -31.14
N PRO A 451 -16.51 -10.85 -31.05
CA PRO A 451 -17.82 -11.13 -30.52
C PRO A 451 -17.94 -10.69 -29.04
N THR A 452 -18.94 -9.86 -28.73
CA THR A 452 -19.16 -9.28 -27.38
C THR A 452 -19.37 -10.31 -26.26
N ARG A 453 -19.85 -11.52 -26.59
CA ARG A 453 -20.07 -12.64 -25.67
C ARG A 453 -19.11 -13.81 -25.92
N CYS A 454 -17.83 -13.54 -26.13
CA CYS A 454 -16.80 -14.58 -26.16
C CYS A 454 -16.04 -14.66 -24.83
N SER A 455 -15.68 -15.88 -24.43
CA SER A 455 -14.66 -16.08 -23.39
C SER A 455 -13.29 -15.73 -23.98
N PRO A 456 -12.43 -14.99 -23.25
CA PRO A 456 -11.08 -14.65 -23.69
C PRO A 456 -10.26 -15.88 -24.11
N GLN A 457 -10.45 -17.01 -23.41
CA GLN A 457 -9.75 -18.27 -23.70
C GLN A 457 -10.10 -18.91 -25.05
N LYS A 458 -11.19 -18.47 -25.69
CA LYS A 458 -11.63 -18.97 -27.00
C LYS A 458 -11.10 -18.13 -28.17
N LEU A 459 -10.30 -17.10 -27.91
CA LEU A 459 -9.72 -16.27 -28.97
C LEU A 459 -8.64 -17.06 -29.71
N ASN A 460 -8.70 -17.04 -31.04
CA ASN A 460 -7.64 -17.61 -31.87
C ASN A 460 -6.41 -16.67 -31.94
N LYS A 461 -5.29 -17.17 -32.48
CA LYS A 461 -4.03 -16.41 -32.54
C LYS A 461 -4.17 -15.05 -33.24
N ALA A 462 -4.89 -14.99 -34.38
CA ALA A 462 -5.12 -13.76 -35.13
C ALA A 462 -6.01 -12.75 -34.37
N GLN A 463 -7.00 -13.25 -33.62
CA GLN A 463 -7.86 -12.44 -32.77
C GLN A 463 -7.11 -11.90 -31.55
N LEU A 464 -6.18 -12.67 -31.00
CA LEU A 464 -5.27 -12.24 -29.93
C LEU A 464 -4.31 -11.14 -30.42
N ASP A 465 -3.73 -11.32 -31.60
CA ASP A 465 -2.83 -10.32 -32.20
C ASP A 465 -3.60 -9.02 -32.51
N THR A 466 -4.83 -9.13 -33.03
CA THR A 466 -5.73 -7.97 -33.21
C THR A 466 -6.05 -7.30 -31.88
N LEU A 467 -6.38 -8.05 -30.83
CA LEU A 467 -6.66 -7.51 -29.51
C LEU A 467 -5.42 -6.80 -28.93
N HIS A 468 -4.22 -7.38 -29.07
CA HIS A 468 -2.96 -6.80 -28.60
C HIS A 468 -2.66 -5.47 -29.29
N THR A 469 -2.73 -5.44 -30.62
CA THR A 469 -2.51 -4.22 -31.41
C THR A 469 -3.49 -3.12 -31.01
N VAL A 470 -4.78 -3.45 -30.91
CA VAL A 470 -5.82 -2.49 -30.50
C VAL A 470 -5.62 -2.00 -29.07
N LEU A 471 -5.17 -2.85 -28.14
CA LEU A 471 -4.85 -2.45 -26.77
C LEU A 471 -3.66 -1.48 -26.72
N ARG A 472 -2.73 -1.54 -27.67
CA ARG A 472 -1.59 -0.60 -27.78
C ARG A 472 -1.96 0.70 -28.47
N GLU A 473 -2.77 0.63 -29.52
CA GLU A 473 -3.04 1.77 -30.42
C GLU A 473 -4.24 2.62 -29.99
N ILE A 474 -5.26 2.03 -29.34
CA ILE A 474 -6.41 2.83 -28.90
C ILE A 474 -5.96 3.77 -27.79
N ASN A 475 -6.15 5.07 -28.04
CA ASN A 475 -6.11 6.08 -27.01
C ASN A 475 -7.41 6.01 -26.17
N ILE A 476 -7.33 5.35 -25.01
CA ILE A 476 -8.46 5.07 -24.10
C ILE A 476 -8.66 6.21 -23.09
N SER A 477 -7.91 7.30 -23.19
CA SER A 477 -7.87 8.40 -22.21
C SER A 477 -9.25 8.96 -21.82
N GLU A 478 -10.22 9.01 -22.75
CA GLU A 478 -11.57 9.53 -22.49
C GLU A 478 -12.53 8.57 -21.75
N GLY A 479 -12.21 7.27 -21.69
CA GLY A 479 -13.05 6.25 -21.04
C GLY A 479 -12.44 5.59 -19.79
N GLN A 480 -11.17 5.88 -19.50
CA GLN A 480 -10.43 5.27 -18.40
C GLN A 480 -11.09 5.63 -17.06
N SER A 481 -11.24 4.66 -16.16
CA SER A 481 -11.66 4.93 -14.79
C SER A 481 -10.45 5.33 -13.94
N MET A 482 -10.64 6.33 -13.06
CA MET A 482 -9.61 6.72 -12.09
C MET A 482 -9.13 5.52 -11.28
N GLN A 483 -7.82 5.35 -11.20
CA GLN A 483 -7.19 4.36 -10.35
C GLN A 483 -6.91 4.95 -8.97
N ILE A 484 -7.15 4.17 -7.91
CA ILE A 484 -6.95 4.60 -6.54
C ILE A 484 -5.97 3.64 -5.86
N TYR A 485 -4.81 4.16 -5.47
CA TYR A 485 -3.88 3.47 -4.58
C TYR A 485 -4.06 3.98 -3.16
N ARG A 486 -4.29 3.04 -2.25
CA ARG A 486 -4.64 3.29 -0.86
C ARG A 486 -3.50 2.80 0.02
N PHE A 487 -3.02 3.64 0.91
CA PHE A 487 -1.93 3.31 1.82
C PHE A 487 -2.32 3.59 3.26
N ALA A 488 -1.93 2.70 4.16
CA ALA A 488 -2.00 2.89 5.60
C ALA A 488 -0.62 2.63 6.19
N ASN A 489 -0.03 3.61 6.90
CA ASN A 489 1.32 3.50 7.46
C ASN A 489 2.36 2.97 6.47
N ARG A 490 2.35 3.49 5.23
CA ARG A 490 3.23 3.08 4.12
C ARG A 490 3.02 1.64 3.61
N VAL A 491 1.96 0.97 4.04
CA VAL A 491 1.56 -0.36 3.56
C VAL A 491 0.43 -0.22 2.53
N PRO A 492 0.58 -0.76 1.32
CA PRO A 492 -0.48 -0.77 0.30
C PRO A 492 -1.70 -1.62 0.71
N LEU A 493 -2.89 -1.13 0.39
CA LEU A 493 -4.17 -1.80 0.62
C LEU A 493 -4.80 -2.20 -0.72
N GLN A 494 -4.67 -3.47 -1.11
CA GLN A 494 -5.13 -3.93 -2.42
C GLN A 494 -6.60 -4.39 -2.44
N PHE A 495 -7.10 -5.04 -1.38
CA PHE A 495 -8.44 -5.63 -1.36
C PHE A 495 -9.50 -4.76 -0.66
N GLN A 496 -10.78 -5.14 -0.80
CA GLN A 496 -11.92 -4.48 -0.14
C GLN A 496 -12.04 -2.97 -0.41
N GLN A 497 -11.70 -2.53 -1.63
CA GLN A 497 -11.74 -1.10 -1.99
C GLN A 497 -13.11 -0.46 -1.73
N GLY A 498 -14.22 -1.17 -1.99
CA GLY A 498 -15.57 -0.64 -1.78
C GLY A 498 -15.91 -0.31 -0.32
N ALA A 499 -15.31 -0.99 0.66
CA ALA A 499 -15.58 -0.75 2.09
C ALA A 499 -14.68 0.34 2.69
N CYS A 500 -13.68 0.83 1.95
CA CYS A 500 -12.67 1.72 2.48
C CYS A 500 -13.10 3.18 2.45
N ALA A 501 -12.86 3.89 3.56
CA ALA A 501 -13.10 5.33 3.70
C ALA A 501 -12.46 6.17 2.58
N ILE A 502 -11.26 5.81 2.11
CA ILE A 502 -10.58 6.49 1.00
C ILE A 502 -11.43 6.45 -0.27
N THR A 503 -11.85 5.25 -0.69
CA THR A 503 -12.64 5.06 -1.91
C THR A 503 -13.98 5.79 -1.80
N GLN A 504 -14.62 5.71 -0.63
CA GLN A 504 -15.87 6.40 -0.37
C GLN A 504 -15.71 7.93 -0.44
N ALA A 505 -14.63 8.48 0.12
CA ALA A 505 -14.32 9.90 0.02
C ALA A 505 -14.08 10.36 -1.43
N VAL A 506 -13.43 9.53 -2.25
CA VAL A 506 -13.24 9.81 -3.68
C VAL A 506 -14.56 9.76 -4.45
N LEU A 507 -15.40 8.75 -4.19
CA LEU A 507 -16.72 8.60 -4.81
C LEU A 507 -17.66 9.77 -4.47
N ASN A 508 -17.66 10.20 -3.21
CA ASN A 508 -18.52 11.28 -2.69
C ASN A 508 -18.04 12.68 -3.12
N THR A 509 -16.80 12.82 -3.56
CA THR A 509 -16.28 14.10 -4.07
C THR A 509 -16.79 14.33 -5.49
N ASN A 510 -17.34 15.53 -5.76
CA ASN A 510 -17.75 15.90 -7.12
C ASN A 510 -16.53 16.31 -7.95
N TRP A 511 -16.16 15.50 -8.94
CA TRP A 511 -14.98 15.73 -9.78
C TRP A 511 -15.22 16.58 -11.03
N ARG A 512 -16.49 16.85 -11.39
CA ARG A 512 -16.85 17.66 -12.56
C ARG A 512 -16.24 19.07 -12.55
N PRO A 513 -16.25 19.81 -11.42
CA PRO A 513 -15.59 21.12 -11.33
C PRO A 513 -14.07 21.06 -11.52
N TYR A 514 -13.47 19.87 -11.32
CA TYR A 514 -12.04 19.64 -11.49
C TYR A 514 -11.64 19.20 -12.90
N GLY A 515 -12.60 19.07 -13.82
CA GLY A 515 -12.34 18.74 -15.23
C GLY A 515 -12.42 17.25 -15.57
N LEU A 516 -12.94 16.41 -14.67
CA LEU A 516 -13.20 14.99 -14.93
C LEU A 516 -14.69 14.73 -15.10
N SER A 517 -15.07 13.82 -16.00
CA SER A 517 -16.43 13.32 -16.09
C SER A 517 -16.69 12.29 -14.98
N GLN A 518 -17.92 12.20 -14.49
CA GLN A 518 -18.28 11.23 -13.46
C GLN A 518 -19.75 10.85 -13.60
N SER A 519 -20.03 9.56 -13.64
CA SER A 519 -21.40 9.01 -13.59
C SER A 519 -21.86 8.85 -12.14
N ARG A 520 -23.17 8.86 -11.89
CA ARG A 520 -23.70 8.77 -10.52
C ARG A 520 -23.30 7.44 -9.87
N GLY A 521 -22.66 7.50 -8.70
CA GLY A 521 -22.22 6.31 -7.95
C GLY A 521 -21.00 5.59 -8.54
N ALA A 522 -20.35 6.17 -9.55
CA ALA A 522 -19.15 5.62 -10.16
C ALA A 522 -17.91 6.47 -9.84
N LEU A 523 -16.75 5.86 -9.97
CA LEU A 523 -15.48 6.58 -9.95
C LEU A 523 -15.41 7.56 -11.13
N PRO A 524 -14.73 8.71 -10.96
CA PRO A 524 -14.52 9.65 -12.05
C PRO A 524 -13.74 9.00 -13.20
N MET A 525 -14.07 9.44 -14.41
CA MET A 525 -13.43 8.99 -15.64
C MET A 525 -12.32 9.98 -16.03
N GLY A 526 -11.19 9.43 -16.41
CA GLY A 526 -9.99 10.08 -16.89
C GLY A 526 -8.75 9.22 -16.62
N PRO A 527 -7.62 9.52 -17.29
CA PRO A 527 -6.35 8.84 -17.09
C PRO A 527 -5.70 9.37 -15.81
N VAL A 528 -6.31 9.06 -14.67
CA VAL A 528 -5.92 9.60 -13.37
C VAL A 528 -5.59 8.48 -12.42
N THR A 529 -4.41 8.54 -11.82
CA THR A 529 -4.02 7.70 -10.70
C THR A 529 -3.94 8.56 -9.46
N LEU A 530 -4.82 8.30 -8.50
CA LEU A 530 -4.89 8.98 -7.23
C LEU A 530 -4.28 8.09 -6.15
N ILE A 531 -3.35 8.65 -5.41
CA ILE A 531 -2.73 8.03 -4.25
C ILE A 531 -3.24 8.71 -3.00
N VAL A 532 -3.65 7.93 -2.01
CA VAL A 532 -4.03 8.44 -0.69
C VAL A 532 -3.35 7.61 0.38
N HIS A 533 -2.60 8.28 1.25
CA HIS A 533 -1.90 7.69 2.38
C HIS A 533 -2.44 8.23 3.70
N VAL A 534 -2.71 7.32 4.64
CA VAL A 534 -3.06 7.64 6.02
C VAL A 534 -1.97 7.12 6.95
N ALA A 535 -1.26 8.03 7.62
CA ALA A 535 -0.31 7.71 8.68
C ALA A 535 -0.96 7.90 10.04
N SER A 536 -0.92 6.90 10.91
CA SER A 536 -1.45 6.96 12.28
C SER A 536 -0.73 5.97 13.19
N VAL A 537 -0.68 6.26 14.50
CA VAL A 537 -0.27 5.27 15.50
C VAL A 537 -1.22 4.07 15.51
N TRP A 538 -2.51 4.35 15.36
CA TRP A 538 -3.55 3.33 15.28
C TRP A 538 -4.48 3.65 14.12
N VAL A 539 -4.41 2.84 13.07
CA VAL A 539 -5.29 2.94 11.90
C VAL A 539 -6.58 2.17 12.20
N PRO A 540 -7.77 2.79 12.08
CA PRO A 540 -9.04 2.11 12.30
C PRO A 540 -9.35 1.22 11.10
N PHE A 541 -8.99 -0.05 11.16
CA PHE A 541 -9.34 -1.02 10.11
C PHE A 541 -10.77 -1.56 10.29
N THR A 542 -11.42 -1.92 9.19
CA THR A 542 -12.75 -2.56 9.20
C THR A 542 -12.71 -4.04 9.66
N SER A 543 -11.54 -4.68 9.56
CA SER A 543 -11.30 -6.07 9.95
C SER A 543 -9.84 -6.29 10.35
N GLU A 544 -9.57 -7.40 11.05
CA GLU A 544 -8.21 -7.82 11.45
C GLU A 544 -7.28 -8.11 10.26
N SER A 545 -7.84 -8.34 9.07
CA SER A 545 -7.06 -8.53 7.84
C SER A 545 -6.46 -7.24 7.28
N LYS A 546 -6.82 -6.07 7.84
CA LYS A 546 -6.24 -4.75 7.52
C LYS A 546 -6.30 -4.34 6.05
N GLU A 547 -7.42 -4.61 5.37
CA GLU A 547 -7.59 -4.33 3.94
C GLU A 547 -8.27 -2.98 3.65
N ALA A 548 -9.02 -2.46 4.62
CA ALA A 548 -9.78 -1.23 4.46
C ALA A 548 -9.81 -0.41 5.75
N ILE A 549 -9.65 0.91 5.59
CA ILE A 549 -9.80 1.89 6.66
C ILE A 549 -11.30 2.16 6.86
N ALA A 550 -11.76 2.10 8.09
CA ALA A 550 -13.12 2.38 8.50
C ALA A 550 -13.47 3.86 8.33
N ASN A 551 -14.74 4.15 8.03
CA ASN A 551 -15.19 5.51 7.86
C ASN A 551 -15.47 6.19 9.21
N THR A 552 -14.65 7.16 9.58
CA THR A 552 -14.84 8.01 10.76
C THR A 552 -14.97 9.47 10.35
N PRO A 553 -15.79 10.29 11.03
CA PRO A 553 -16.03 11.68 10.62
C PRO A 553 -14.75 12.53 10.52
N GLU A 554 -13.78 12.31 11.41
CA GLU A 554 -12.51 13.02 11.42
C GLU A 554 -11.63 12.66 10.22
N ILE A 555 -11.52 11.37 9.89
CA ILE A 555 -10.77 10.90 8.71
C ILE A 555 -11.47 11.34 7.43
N GLU A 556 -12.79 11.19 7.33
CA GLU A 556 -13.56 11.57 6.13
C GLU A 556 -13.39 13.05 5.80
N LYS A 557 -13.43 13.91 6.84
CA LYS A 557 -13.22 15.35 6.68
C LYS A 557 -11.84 15.65 6.10
N GLU A 558 -10.77 15.11 6.65
CA GLU A 558 -9.41 15.37 6.17
C GLU A 558 -9.10 14.72 4.82
N LEU A 559 -9.65 13.53 4.55
CA LEU A 559 -9.57 12.88 3.23
C LEU A 559 -10.17 13.80 2.16
N ARG A 560 -11.39 14.29 2.40
CA ARG A 560 -12.07 15.20 1.48
C ARG A 560 -11.26 16.47 1.24
N LEU A 561 -10.68 17.08 2.27
CA LEU A 561 -9.86 18.29 2.12
C LEU A 561 -8.58 18.04 1.32
N GLY A 562 -7.92 16.89 1.52
CA GLY A 562 -6.75 16.48 0.73
C GLY A 562 -7.09 16.25 -0.74
N ILE A 563 -8.16 15.50 -1.00
CA ILE A 563 -8.64 15.21 -2.36
C ILE A 563 -9.04 16.51 -3.09
N GLN A 564 -9.74 17.43 -2.42
CA GLN A 564 -10.13 18.72 -3.00
C GLN A 564 -8.93 19.63 -3.31
N TYR A 565 -7.85 19.58 -2.51
CA TYR A 565 -6.64 20.31 -2.82
C TYR A 565 -6.05 19.85 -4.16
N ILE A 566 -5.87 18.54 -4.31
CA ILE A 566 -5.31 17.93 -5.50
C ILE A 566 -6.24 18.10 -6.72
N GLY A 567 -7.56 18.00 -6.53
CA GLY A 567 -8.54 18.28 -7.57
C GLY A 567 -8.44 19.72 -8.12
N ARG A 568 -8.17 20.72 -7.26
CA ARG A 568 -7.93 22.10 -7.71
C ARG A 568 -6.63 22.25 -8.48
N SER A 569 -5.57 21.54 -8.07
CA SER A 569 -4.28 21.52 -8.78
C SER A 569 -4.46 20.95 -10.19
N LEU A 570 -5.11 19.79 -10.31
CA LEU A 570 -5.47 19.18 -11.58
C LEU A 570 -6.32 20.11 -12.45
N SER A 571 -7.35 20.75 -11.89
CA SER A 571 -8.22 21.67 -12.63
C SER A 571 -7.42 22.83 -13.25
N THR A 572 -6.41 23.33 -12.53
CA THR A 572 -5.55 24.41 -13.00
C THR A 572 -4.73 23.97 -14.20
N PHE A 573 -4.13 22.77 -14.13
CA PHE A 573 -3.41 22.17 -15.25
C PHE A 573 -4.32 21.95 -16.47
N LEU A 574 -5.49 21.33 -16.29
CA LEU A 574 -6.42 21.04 -17.39
C LEU A 574 -6.94 22.31 -18.06
N ARG A 575 -7.25 23.37 -17.30
CA ARG A 575 -7.68 24.66 -17.87
C ARG A 575 -6.59 25.30 -18.72
N LYS A 576 -5.32 25.26 -18.27
CA LYS A 576 -4.19 25.76 -19.07
C LYS A 576 -4.05 24.97 -20.37
N ARG A 577 -4.12 23.64 -20.31
CA ARG A 577 -4.05 22.77 -21.48
C ARG A 577 -5.19 23.05 -22.47
N GLN A 578 -6.42 23.21 -21.98
CA GLN A 578 -7.57 23.57 -22.81
C GLN A 578 -7.41 24.95 -23.45
N ALA A 579 -6.86 25.93 -22.72
CA ALA A 579 -6.57 27.26 -23.25
C ALA A 579 -5.52 27.21 -24.38
N ILE A 580 -4.42 26.47 -24.19
CA ILE A 580 -3.40 26.25 -25.23
C ILE A 580 -4.03 25.64 -26.48
N ALA A 581 -4.80 24.56 -26.32
CA ALA A 581 -5.47 23.89 -27.43
C ALA A 581 -6.47 24.80 -28.16
N ALA A 582 -7.24 25.60 -27.43
CA ALA A 582 -8.18 26.56 -28.01
C ALA A 582 -7.47 27.64 -28.84
N GLN A 583 -6.33 28.15 -28.36
CA GLN A 583 -5.53 29.14 -29.10
C GLN A 583 -4.83 28.52 -30.31
N GLY A 584 -4.37 27.26 -30.21
CA GLY A 584 -3.84 26.51 -31.35
C GLY A 584 -4.87 26.30 -32.45
N ASN A 585 -6.10 25.89 -32.07
CA ASN A 585 -7.22 25.77 -33.01
C ASN A 585 -7.56 27.12 -33.67
N ARG A 586 -7.57 28.21 -32.88
CA ARG A 586 -7.79 29.56 -33.39
C ARG A 586 -6.71 29.99 -34.39
N ARG A 587 -5.44 29.67 -34.11
CA ARG A 587 -4.30 29.92 -35.02
C ARG A 587 -4.47 29.17 -36.33
N ASN A 588 -4.85 27.89 -36.28
CA ASN A 588 -5.10 27.09 -37.48
C ASN A 588 -6.21 27.69 -38.35
N ILE A 589 -7.28 28.19 -37.72
CA ILE A 589 -8.36 28.91 -38.41
C ILE A 589 -7.79 30.16 -39.09
N PHE A 590 -7.03 31.00 -38.38
CA PHE A 590 -6.40 32.17 -39.00
C PHE A 590 -5.55 31.80 -40.20
N LEU A 591 -4.60 30.86 -40.05
CA LEU A 591 -3.71 30.43 -41.13
C LEU A 591 -4.46 29.98 -42.39
N ARG A 592 -5.64 29.37 -42.24
CA ARG A 592 -6.49 28.94 -43.35
C ARG A 592 -7.06 30.11 -44.16
N TYR A 593 -7.44 31.20 -43.50
CA TYR A 593 -8.11 32.35 -44.14
C TYR A 593 -7.18 33.51 -44.47
N LEU A 594 -5.99 33.57 -43.85
CA LEU A 594 -5.05 34.68 -44.00
C LEU A 594 -4.69 34.96 -45.47
N LYS A 595 -4.49 33.92 -46.28
CA LYS A 595 -4.13 34.07 -47.71
C LYS A 595 -5.27 34.68 -48.54
N GLU A 596 -6.50 34.26 -48.29
CA GLU A 596 -7.70 34.79 -48.96
C GLU A 596 -7.94 36.25 -48.58
N VAL A 597 -7.82 36.57 -47.29
CA VAL A 597 -7.99 37.95 -46.79
C VAL A 597 -6.90 38.87 -47.35
N ALA A 598 -5.63 38.43 -47.34
CA ALA A 598 -4.53 39.21 -47.88
C ALA A 598 -4.73 39.51 -49.37
N SER A 599 -5.20 38.52 -50.15
CA SER A 599 -5.49 38.67 -51.57
C SER A 599 -6.67 39.63 -51.83
N ALA A 600 -7.73 39.56 -51.01
CA ALA A 600 -8.88 40.45 -51.12
C ALA A 600 -8.55 41.90 -50.72
N VAL A 601 -7.72 42.12 -49.69
CA VAL A 601 -7.31 43.47 -49.29
C VAL A 601 -6.36 44.08 -50.31
N ALA A 602 -5.43 43.27 -50.85
CA ALA A 602 -4.53 43.68 -51.91
C ALA A 602 -5.27 44.14 -53.17
N SER A 603 -6.35 43.44 -53.56
CA SER A 603 -7.16 43.82 -54.72
C SER A 603 -7.91 45.14 -54.52
N ILE A 604 -8.41 45.42 -53.31
CA ILE A 604 -9.07 46.68 -52.96
C ILE A 604 -8.08 47.85 -52.95
N GLN A 605 -6.90 47.65 -52.34
CA GLN A 605 -5.88 48.69 -52.21
C GLN A 605 -4.99 48.85 -53.45
N LYS A 606 -5.12 47.96 -54.44
CA LYS A 606 -4.23 47.87 -55.61
C LYS A 606 -2.75 47.72 -55.21
N SER A 607 -2.49 46.87 -54.20
CA SER A 607 -1.16 46.60 -53.66
C SER A 607 -0.77 45.11 -53.82
N GLN A 608 0.44 44.74 -53.41
CA GLN A 608 0.88 43.34 -53.42
C GLN A 608 0.34 42.58 -52.19
N PRO A 609 -0.09 41.32 -52.33
CA PRO A 609 -0.66 40.53 -51.23
C PRO A 609 0.37 40.01 -50.22
N ASP A 610 1.62 39.79 -50.62
CA ASP A 610 2.64 39.16 -49.77
C ASP A 610 3.02 39.98 -48.52
N PRO A 611 3.22 41.31 -48.59
CA PRO A 611 3.47 42.13 -47.40
C PRO A 611 2.30 42.10 -46.41
N ILE A 612 1.07 42.17 -46.93
CA ILE A 612 -0.16 42.13 -46.10
C ILE A 612 -0.30 40.77 -45.42
N TYR A 613 0.01 39.68 -46.13
CA TYR A 613 0.03 38.34 -45.55
C TYR A 613 1.06 38.21 -44.43
N ALA A 614 2.27 38.75 -44.61
CA ALA A 614 3.32 38.73 -43.59
C ALA A 614 2.90 39.49 -42.31
N ASP A 615 2.30 40.67 -42.46
CA ASP A 615 1.80 41.46 -41.34
C ASP A 615 0.67 40.75 -40.60
N LEU A 616 -0.30 40.20 -41.33
CA LEU A 616 -1.40 39.47 -40.72
C LEU A 616 -0.93 38.16 -40.06
N LEU A 617 0.09 37.50 -40.61
CA LEU A 617 0.74 36.35 -40.00
C LEU A 617 1.42 36.73 -38.67
N HIS A 618 2.11 37.86 -38.63
CA HIS A 618 2.71 38.39 -37.40
C HIS A 618 1.64 38.69 -36.33
N VAL A 619 0.55 39.37 -36.71
CA VAL A 619 -0.58 39.64 -35.80
C VAL A 619 -1.23 38.34 -35.30
N ALA A 620 -1.44 37.36 -36.18
CA ALA A 620 -2.02 36.07 -35.82
C ALA A 620 -1.13 35.33 -34.81
N ARG A 621 0.19 35.30 -35.02
CA ARG A 621 1.15 34.71 -34.07
C ARG A 621 1.13 35.43 -32.73
N ASN A 622 1.20 36.76 -32.71
CA ASN A 622 1.16 37.53 -31.46
C ASN A 622 -0.14 37.34 -30.67
N LYS A 623 -1.29 37.29 -31.36
CA LYS A 623 -2.60 37.08 -30.71
C LYS A 623 -2.84 35.64 -30.25
N THR A 624 -2.07 34.68 -30.76
CA THR A 624 -2.18 33.26 -30.42
C THR A 624 -0.93 32.70 -29.75
N SER A 625 -0.05 33.56 -29.21
CA SER A 625 1.23 33.18 -28.57
C SER A 625 1.08 32.18 -27.41
N VAL A 626 -0.08 32.18 -26.74
CA VAL A 626 -0.44 31.18 -25.72
C VAL A 626 -0.47 29.75 -26.28
N ALA A 627 -0.67 29.56 -27.60
CA ALA A 627 -0.60 28.26 -28.25
C ALA A 627 0.83 27.67 -28.27
N ASP A 628 1.85 28.53 -28.20
CA ASP A 628 3.26 28.13 -28.17
C ASP A 628 3.76 27.84 -26.74
N MET A 629 2.92 28.08 -25.73
CA MET A 629 3.26 27.85 -24.33
C MET A 629 3.41 26.36 -24.04
N LYS A 630 4.64 25.93 -23.75
CA LYS A 630 4.91 24.60 -23.20
C LYS A 630 4.71 24.62 -21.69
N LEU A 631 4.04 23.60 -21.17
CA LEU A 631 3.88 23.41 -19.73
C LEU A 631 4.98 22.49 -19.22
N ASP A 632 5.54 22.81 -18.06
CA ASP A 632 6.34 21.88 -17.28
C ASP A 632 5.44 20.84 -16.60
N GLU A 633 6.08 19.87 -15.95
CA GLU A 633 5.44 18.79 -15.20
C GLU A 633 4.59 19.23 -14.00
N PHE A 634 4.70 20.50 -13.58
CA PHE A 634 3.89 21.14 -12.55
C PHE A 634 2.76 21.99 -13.14
N GLY A 635 2.60 21.99 -14.46
CA GLY A 635 1.64 22.83 -15.16
C GLY A 635 1.97 24.31 -15.12
N LYS A 636 3.24 24.70 -14.90
CA LYS A 636 3.75 26.06 -15.06
C LYS A 636 4.28 26.25 -16.48
N ALA A 637 4.28 27.49 -16.97
CA ALA A 637 4.81 27.78 -18.30
C ALA A 637 6.34 27.65 -18.27
N ILE A 638 6.90 26.88 -19.20
CA ILE A 638 8.35 26.88 -19.46
C ILE A 638 8.64 28.19 -20.20
N VAL A 639 9.39 29.08 -19.56
CA VAL A 639 9.96 30.23 -20.25
C VAL A 639 11.17 29.71 -21.00
N GLU A 640 11.04 29.47 -22.31
CA GLU A 640 12.22 29.33 -23.17
C GLU A 640 12.95 30.68 -23.09
N GLN A 641 14.06 30.73 -22.34
CA GLN A 641 15.01 31.83 -22.49
C GLN A 641 15.53 31.72 -23.93
N GLU A 642 15.11 32.65 -24.78
CA GLU A 642 15.65 32.79 -26.13
C GLU A 642 17.18 32.79 -26.01
N GLN A 643 17.82 31.76 -26.57
CA GLN A 643 19.24 31.79 -26.92
C GLN A 643 19.42 32.86 -28.00
N GLN A 644 19.48 34.12 -27.59
CA GLN A 644 20.19 35.15 -28.32
C GLN A 644 21.66 35.07 -27.92
N GLU A 645 22.38 34.11 -28.48
CA GLU A 645 23.84 34.18 -28.54
C GLU A 645 24.34 33.46 -29.80
N GLN A 646 24.70 34.29 -30.79
CA GLN A 646 25.70 34.10 -31.84
C GLN A 646 25.32 33.26 -33.08
N GLU A 647 24.83 33.95 -34.12
CA GLU A 647 25.30 33.77 -35.51
C GLU A 647 26.35 34.84 -35.83
#